data_AF-A0A1B7TJ32-F1
#
_entry.id   AF-A0A1B7TJ32-F1
#
_cell.length_a   1.000
_cell.length_b   1.000
_cell.length_c   1.000
_cell.angle_alpha   90.00
_cell.angle_beta   90.00
_cell.angle_gamma   90.00
#
_symmetry.space_group_name_H-M   'P 1'
#
loop_
_entity.id
_entity.type
_entity.pdbx_description
1 polymer ?
#
loop_
_entity_poly.entity_id
_entity_poly.type
_entity_poly.pdbx_seq_one_letter_code
_entity_poly.pdbx_strand_id
1 'polypeptide(L)'
;MALLKRGPRTKNQGPAPKKKIQKATFDTHKKKEVGVSDLTLLSKISNESINENLELRFKNGLIYTYIGNVLVSVNPFRDLGIYTEEVLESYKNKNRLEQPPHVFAIAESMYYNLKAYNENQSVIISGESGAGKTEAAKRIMQYIASVSGSESGANIGKIKDMVLATNPLLESFGCAKTLRNNNSSRHGKYLEIKFNATHEPIAANITNYLLEKQRVVQQIKGERNFHIFYQFTKGCSDKYRQLYGVQQPDQYVYTATCTDAETINDSTDWNETVKAMNVIGITEQEQDEIFRMLAAILWIGNITFTENDEGNAAVKDTSVTDFVAYLLQIDSQVLITSLVERIMETNHGMKRGSVYHVPLNIVQANAVRDALAKAIYSNLFDWIVLRVNVSLGSQSGQDDSLKSIGILDIYGFEIFEKNSFEQLCINYVNEKLQQIFIQLTLKSEQEEYAAEQIEWTPIKYFDNKIVCDLIESKRPPGIFAAMNDSVATAHADSAAADQAFAQRLNLFASNPHFGNRQNKFIIKHYAGDVTYDVLGISDKNKDQLQKDLVELIGTSNNHFLKTIFPTEVNKDSKRRPPTAGDKIIKSANELVEKLSKTKPSYIRTIKPNQTKRPEDYDNAQVLHQVKYLGLQENVRIRRAGFAYRQTFDKFVERFYLLSPTCSYAGDYTWKGSELDAVKEILKATRIPEAEYQIGTSKVFIKTPETIFALETMRDKYWHNMAAKIQRAFRRRLQRKIDAITKIQRAIKEFKHGNIFEQLRDFGTTNVLKYRKERRTMSLLGSRSFMGDYLVCNGVKSKGSFIKRQVGIKEPIMFSLGGEMLFTKFGRSALRLKKTFMLTMQNLYIITASNLNNQVAYSIEFTIPLNSIKNVSLTTLQDDWFAINIKSSTQPDYLLNCVFKTELITHLKKINNNININISSTIEYNKKPNKLHIVKCKVDETAPKYSDNYKSSTISVRQGNAANSNSKPKPQKKRMSNGVNRTTKPVSTSVNKAPAPAAQQRTRPPPPTAQTTKKAAAPPPKAMAKQAASAAYNVNGSQHTHKAPAPVPQQRQQQVKKTPASAPQPRQQQTQRAPVQQQQQVHKAPAPQPVINSQQTSVDGASPPPPMAKPALPKYKALYAFNGSGNNPNELLLALNEVVYLKQTDPSGWSLVENMKGKVGWAPTAYIGPLSEDESSFTPAKTISVSTENVQPQSQQQESNGGDFTTGLANALAARANKLRQEEDVDEDDDDDW
;
A
#
# COMPACT_ATOMS: atom_id res chain seq x y z
N MET A 1 49.52 -23.75 -17.97
CA MET A 1 49.53 -25.23 -17.99
C MET A 1 50.51 -25.71 -16.92
N ALA A 2 49.99 -26.43 -15.92
CA ALA A 2 50.68 -27.16 -14.84
C ALA A 2 49.59 -27.51 -13.79
N LEU A 3 48.86 -28.62 -13.91
CA LEU A 3 49.28 -29.95 -13.43
C LEU A 3 49.86 -29.91 -12.01
N LEU A 4 48.97 -30.02 -11.02
CA LEU A 4 49.34 -30.31 -9.63
C LEU A 4 49.87 -31.75 -9.52
N LYS A 5 51.15 -31.92 -9.16
CA LYS A 5 51.58 -33.15 -8.49
C LYS A 5 50.97 -33.18 -7.08
N ARG A 6 50.32 -34.28 -6.70
CA ARG A 6 49.81 -34.49 -5.34
C ARG A 6 50.96 -34.80 -4.39
N GLY A 7 50.97 -34.15 -3.23
CA GLY A 7 51.75 -34.53 -2.04
C GLY A 7 50.94 -35.42 -1.08
N PRO A 8 51.57 -35.99 -0.04
CA PRO A 8 51.00 -37.10 0.73
C PRO A 8 49.83 -36.72 1.66
N ARG A 9 49.07 -37.75 2.04
CA ARG A 9 47.79 -37.66 2.76
C ARG A 9 47.96 -38.06 4.23
N THR A 10 48.13 -37.08 5.12
CA THR A 10 48.00 -37.31 6.56
C THR A 10 46.56 -37.71 6.89
N LYS A 11 46.37 -38.86 7.56
CA LYS A 11 45.09 -39.24 8.16
C LYS A 11 44.88 -38.50 9.50
N ASN A 12 43.68 -38.63 10.05
CA ASN A 12 43.26 -38.18 11.38
C ASN A 12 43.02 -36.67 11.57
N GLN A 13 41.93 -36.18 11.01
CA GLN A 13 41.04 -35.21 11.65
C GLN A 13 39.60 -35.45 11.16
N GLY A 14 38.62 -35.21 12.04
CA GLY A 14 37.20 -35.54 11.78
C GLY A 14 36.53 -34.66 10.72
N PRO A 15 35.32 -35.02 10.25
CA PRO A 15 34.60 -34.24 9.25
C PRO A 15 34.25 -32.85 9.79
N ALA A 16 34.79 -31.81 9.16
CA ALA A 16 34.42 -30.43 9.45
C ALA A 16 32.91 -30.22 9.22
N PRO A 17 32.23 -29.37 10.02
CA PRO A 17 30.79 -29.15 9.88
C PRO A 17 30.47 -28.65 8.48
N LYS A 18 29.51 -29.30 7.82
CA LYS A 18 29.00 -28.89 6.50
C LYS A 18 28.58 -27.43 6.59
N LYS A 19 29.21 -26.55 5.80
CA LYS A 19 28.72 -25.17 5.63
C LYS A 19 27.28 -25.27 5.14
N LYS A 20 26.32 -24.90 6.00
CA LYS A 20 24.94 -24.69 5.57
C LYS A 20 24.98 -23.69 4.41
N ILE A 21 24.38 -24.05 3.28
CA ILE A 21 24.10 -23.09 2.22
C ILE A 21 23.32 -21.95 2.89
N GLN A 22 23.80 -20.72 2.76
CA GLN A 22 23.03 -19.57 3.23
C GLN A 22 21.73 -19.56 2.41
N LYS A 23 20.62 -19.93 3.05
CA LYS A 23 19.28 -19.54 2.59
C LYS A 23 19.32 -18.02 2.36
N ALA A 24 18.61 -17.55 1.35
CA ALA A 24 18.59 -16.13 1.02
C ALA A 24 18.33 -15.31 2.29
N THR A 25 19.27 -14.43 2.64
CA THR A 25 19.06 -13.46 3.70
C THR A 25 17.91 -12.57 3.27
N PHE A 26 16.77 -12.73 3.95
CA PHE A 26 15.65 -11.81 3.86
C PHE A 26 16.17 -10.40 4.14
N ASP A 27 15.63 -9.39 3.46
CA ASP A 27 16.12 -8.03 3.61
C ASP A 27 15.80 -7.50 5.00
N THR A 28 16.81 -7.45 5.87
CA THR A 28 16.67 -7.08 7.29
C THR A 28 16.37 -5.60 7.50
N HIS A 29 16.28 -4.81 6.43
CA HIS A 29 15.82 -3.42 6.47
C HIS A 29 14.30 -3.26 6.28
N LYS A 30 13.57 -4.30 5.84
CA LYS A 30 12.11 -4.32 6.06
C LYS A 30 11.85 -4.49 7.56
N LYS A 31 11.23 -3.47 8.18
CA LYS A 31 10.62 -3.59 9.51
C LYS A 31 9.77 -4.88 9.54
N LYS A 32 9.78 -5.61 10.66
CA LYS A 32 8.74 -6.64 10.90
C LYS A 32 7.39 -5.97 10.73
N GLU A 33 6.57 -6.50 9.84
CA GLU A 33 5.25 -5.94 9.61
C GLU A 33 4.39 -6.11 10.87
N VAL A 34 3.68 -5.04 11.24
CA VAL A 34 2.82 -5.04 12.42
C VAL A 34 1.45 -5.57 12.01
N GLY A 35 1.06 -6.68 12.63
CA GLY A 35 -0.10 -7.45 12.18
C GLY A 35 0.05 -7.90 10.72
N VAL A 36 -1.08 -8.06 10.05
CA VAL A 36 -1.20 -8.56 8.69
C VAL A 36 -1.89 -7.50 7.82
N SER A 37 -1.33 -7.19 6.66
CA SER A 37 -1.84 -6.17 5.73
C SER A 37 -3.09 -6.57 4.95
N ASP A 38 -3.36 -7.87 4.78
CA ASP A 38 -4.60 -8.39 4.21
C ASP A 38 -5.19 -9.46 5.15
N LEU A 39 -6.43 -9.29 5.59
CA LEU A 39 -7.06 -10.19 6.56
C LEU A 39 -7.29 -11.61 6.00
N THR A 40 -7.18 -11.83 4.68
CA THR A 40 -7.20 -13.18 4.07
C THR A 40 -6.01 -14.04 4.49
N LEU A 41 -4.89 -13.42 4.88
CA LEU A 41 -3.68 -14.07 5.40
C LEU A 41 -3.76 -14.41 6.91
N LEU A 42 -4.86 -14.09 7.61
CA LEU A 42 -5.01 -14.47 9.02
C LEU A 42 -5.07 -16.00 9.19
N SER A 43 -4.36 -16.53 10.19
CA SER A 43 -4.31 -17.97 10.44
C SER A 43 -5.68 -18.53 10.84
N LYS A 44 -6.32 -17.93 11.86
CA LYS A 44 -7.70 -18.17 12.31
C LYS A 44 -8.64 -17.09 11.74
N ILE A 45 -9.92 -17.41 11.57
CA ILE A 45 -10.94 -16.47 11.06
C ILE A 45 -12.10 -16.37 12.07
N SER A 46 -11.91 -15.54 13.08
CA SER A 46 -12.95 -15.11 14.03
C SER A 46 -13.06 -13.57 14.06
N ASN A 47 -14.20 -13.03 14.50
CA ASN A 47 -14.37 -11.58 14.63
C ASN A 47 -13.33 -10.97 15.56
N GLU A 48 -12.97 -11.72 16.60
CA GLU A 48 -11.99 -11.40 17.62
C GLU A 48 -10.59 -11.31 16.98
N SER A 49 -10.16 -12.34 16.21
CA SER A 49 -8.86 -12.30 15.51
C SER A 49 -8.74 -11.20 14.44
N ILE A 50 -9.86 -10.79 13.83
CA ILE A 50 -9.90 -9.64 12.92
C ILE A 50 -9.71 -8.35 13.70
N ASN A 51 -10.44 -8.21 14.82
CA ASN A 51 -10.39 -7.06 15.70
C ASN A 51 -9.01 -6.88 16.36
N GLU A 52 -8.39 -7.96 16.86
CA GLU A 52 -7.02 -8.00 17.38
C GLU A 52 -6.00 -7.47 16.36
N ASN A 53 -6.12 -7.86 15.09
CA ASN A 53 -5.22 -7.39 14.03
C ASN A 53 -5.44 -5.90 13.69
N LEU A 54 -6.70 -5.44 13.71
CA LEU A 54 -7.03 -4.02 13.51
C LEU A 54 -6.53 -3.16 14.68
N GLU A 55 -6.71 -3.60 15.92
CA GLU A 55 -6.21 -2.94 17.13
C GLU A 55 -4.68 -2.80 17.11
N LEU A 56 -3.98 -3.91 16.82
CA LEU A 56 -2.51 -3.96 16.77
C LEU A 56 -1.95 -3.02 15.70
N ARG A 57 -2.61 -2.93 14.53
CA ARG A 57 -2.24 -2.03 13.43
C ARG A 57 -2.55 -0.58 13.75
N PHE A 58 -3.74 -0.29 14.28
CA PHE A 58 -4.17 1.04 14.72
C PHE A 58 -3.21 1.64 15.76
N LYS A 59 -2.83 0.86 16.79
CA LYS A 59 -1.86 1.25 17.83
C LYS A 59 -0.44 1.53 17.30
N ASN A 60 -0.15 1.18 16.05
CA ASN A 60 1.12 1.47 15.36
C ASN A 60 0.93 2.47 14.19
N GLY A 61 -0.19 3.18 14.13
CA GLY A 61 -0.50 4.18 13.10
C GLY A 61 -0.90 3.62 11.73
N LEU A 62 -1.07 2.30 11.60
CA LEU A 62 -1.44 1.65 10.35
C LEU A 62 -2.96 1.50 10.23
N ILE A 63 -3.65 2.58 9.84
CA ILE A 63 -5.12 2.63 9.80
C ILE A 63 -5.78 1.79 8.70
N TYR A 64 -5.02 1.40 7.67
CA TYR A 64 -5.52 0.72 6.48
C TYR A 64 -5.14 -0.77 6.46
N THR A 65 -6.08 -1.63 6.08
CA THR A 65 -5.89 -3.09 5.95
C THR A 65 -6.79 -3.63 4.83
N TYR A 66 -6.30 -4.53 3.97
CA TYR A 66 -7.10 -5.15 2.90
C TYR A 66 -7.93 -6.35 3.38
N ILE A 67 -8.95 -6.70 2.58
CA ILE A 67 -9.59 -8.03 2.51
C ILE A 67 -9.70 -8.38 1.02
N GLY A 68 -8.58 -8.78 0.41
CA GLY A 68 -8.46 -8.93 -1.04
C GLY A 68 -8.70 -7.60 -1.77
N ASN A 69 -9.89 -7.45 -2.35
CA ASN A 69 -10.29 -6.24 -3.11
C ASN A 69 -11.03 -5.18 -2.26
N VAL A 70 -11.32 -5.46 -0.99
CA VAL A 70 -11.97 -4.52 -0.07
C VAL A 70 -10.91 -3.83 0.80
N LEU A 71 -11.08 -2.54 1.10
CA LEU A 71 -10.22 -1.80 2.04
C LEU A 71 -10.96 -1.54 3.36
N VAL A 72 -10.35 -1.90 4.48
CA VAL A 72 -10.76 -1.50 5.84
C VAL A 72 -9.96 -0.27 6.26
N SER A 73 -10.63 0.70 6.88
CA SER A 73 -10.06 1.98 7.30
C SER A 73 -10.53 2.36 8.71
N VAL A 74 -9.63 2.40 9.70
CA VAL A 74 -9.95 2.79 11.09
C VAL A 74 -9.64 4.28 11.30
N ASN A 75 -10.62 5.10 11.68
CA ASN A 75 -10.41 6.56 11.83
C ASN A 75 -9.38 6.89 12.94
N PRO A 76 -8.23 7.54 12.64
CA PRO A 76 -7.21 7.87 13.64
C PRO A 76 -7.58 9.02 14.60
N PHE A 77 -8.60 9.84 14.28
CA PHE A 77 -8.92 11.11 14.96
C PHE A 77 -7.74 12.13 15.06
N ARG A 78 -6.69 11.94 14.25
CA ARG A 78 -5.57 12.87 14.03
C ARG A 78 -5.04 12.73 12.61
N ASP A 79 -4.31 13.71 12.12
CA ASP A 79 -3.47 13.50 10.93
C ASP A 79 -2.31 12.54 11.28
N LEU A 80 -1.85 11.79 10.28
CA LEU A 80 -0.73 10.86 10.33
C LEU A 80 0.36 11.20 9.29
N GLY A 81 0.17 12.25 8.47
CA GLY A 81 1.12 12.65 7.42
C GLY A 81 1.14 11.71 6.20
N ILE A 82 0.14 10.84 6.05
CA ILE A 82 0.08 9.80 5.01
C ILE A 82 -0.54 10.26 3.67
N TYR A 83 -0.94 11.53 3.56
CA TYR A 83 -1.61 12.11 2.38
C TYR A 83 -0.77 13.18 1.67
N THR A 84 0.57 13.11 1.78
CA THR A 84 1.50 13.99 1.06
C THR A 84 1.56 13.62 -0.43
N GLU A 85 2.00 14.56 -1.27
CA GLU A 85 2.14 14.30 -2.72
C GLU A 85 3.24 13.25 -3.01
N GLU A 86 4.30 13.18 -2.20
CA GLU A 86 5.30 12.11 -2.25
C GLU A 86 4.68 10.71 -2.07
N VAL A 87 3.77 10.57 -1.10
CA VAL A 87 3.04 9.31 -0.90
C VAL A 87 2.08 9.08 -2.08
N LEU A 88 1.44 10.12 -2.61
CA LEU A 88 0.57 10.02 -3.78
C LEU A 88 1.32 9.48 -5.00
N GLU A 89 2.44 10.11 -5.38
CA GLU A 89 3.33 9.64 -6.45
C GLU A 89 3.84 8.21 -6.19
N SER A 90 4.06 7.84 -4.92
CA SER A 90 4.46 6.49 -4.56
C SER A 90 3.42 5.40 -4.87
N TYR A 91 2.14 5.72 -5.12
CA TYR A 91 1.13 4.76 -5.59
C TYR A 91 0.92 4.78 -7.12
N LYS A 92 1.33 5.85 -7.81
CA LYS A 92 1.08 6.08 -9.25
C LYS A 92 1.70 5.00 -10.14
N ASN A 93 0.89 4.40 -11.02
CA ASN A 93 1.22 3.27 -11.91
C ASN A 93 1.69 1.97 -11.21
N LYS A 94 1.46 1.80 -9.90
CA LYS A 94 1.86 0.57 -9.18
C LYS A 94 0.68 -0.38 -8.92
N ASN A 95 0.96 -1.68 -8.91
CA ASN A 95 -0.03 -2.68 -8.54
C ASN A 95 -0.35 -2.60 -7.03
N ARG A 96 -1.59 -2.92 -6.64
CA ARG A 96 -2.05 -2.99 -5.23
C ARG A 96 -1.16 -3.89 -4.35
N LEU A 97 -0.54 -4.91 -4.95
CA LEU A 97 0.38 -5.85 -4.28
C LEU A 97 1.81 -5.32 -4.11
N GLU A 98 2.18 -4.24 -4.80
CA GLU A 98 3.54 -3.68 -4.79
C GLU A 98 3.73 -2.61 -3.69
N GLN A 99 2.65 -2.13 -3.05
CA GLN A 99 2.65 -1.09 -2.02
C GLN A 99 1.74 -1.48 -0.82
N PRO A 100 1.94 -0.91 0.39
CA PRO A 100 1.12 -1.23 1.56
C PRO A 100 -0.35 -0.78 1.40
N PRO A 101 -1.27 -1.23 2.28
CA PRO A 101 -2.68 -0.85 2.20
C PRO A 101 -2.89 0.66 2.32
N HIS A 102 -3.57 1.26 1.34
CA HIS A 102 -3.91 2.69 1.34
C HIS A 102 -5.13 3.00 0.46
N VAL A 103 -5.81 4.12 0.74
CA VAL A 103 -6.93 4.60 -0.09
C VAL A 103 -6.51 4.91 -1.53
N PHE A 104 -5.29 5.44 -1.72
CA PHE A 104 -4.71 5.72 -3.04
C PHE A 104 -4.53 4.46 -3.90
N ALA A 105 -4.28 3.28 -3.30
CA ALA A 105 -4.16 2.03 -4.06
C ALA A 105 -5.51 1.57 -4.64
N ILE A 106 -6.64 1.91 -4.00
CA ILE A 106 -7.98 1.66 -4.54
C ILE A 106 -8.30 2.67 -5.64
N ALA A 107 -7.94 3.94 -5.46
CA ALA A 107 -8.10 4.98 -6.49
C ALA A 107 -7.28 4.68 -7.76
N GLU A 108 -6.01 4.28 -7.62
CA GLU A 108 -5.17 3.82 -8.73
C GLU A 108 -5.75 2.58 -9.39
N SER A 109 -6.18 1.56 -8.62
CA SER A 109 -6.76 0.36 -9.20
C SER A 109 -8.02 0.63 -10.02
N MET A 110 -8.84 1.62 -9.64
CA MET A 110 -9.99 2.05 -10.44
C MET A 110 -9.55 2.80 -11.71
N TYR A 111 -8.66 3.79 -11.57
CA TYR A 111 -8.20 4.58 -12.71
C TYR A 111 -7.45 3.72 -13.75
N TYR A 112 -6.62 2.78 -13.28
CA TYR A 112 -5.97 1.77 -14.11
C TYR A 112 -6.98 0.87 -14.82
N ASN A 113 -7.99 0.33 -14.12
CA ASN A 113 -9.02 -0.52 -14.76
C ASN A 113 -9.81 0.25 -15.84
N LEU A 114 -10.18 1.51 -15.56
CA LEU A 114 -10.86 2.38 -16.51
C LEU A 114 -10.00 2.59 -17.76
N LYS A 115 -8.70 2.89 -17.60
CA LYS A 115 -7.76 3.14 -18.71
C LYS A 115 -7.34 1.88 -19.47
N ALA A 116 -7.19 0.74 -18.79
CA ALA A 116 -6.67 -0.50 -19.37
C ALA A 116 -7.76 -1.42 -19.95
N TYR A 117 -8.98 -1.39 -19.39
CA TYR A 117 -10.08 -2.28 -19.77
C TYR A 117 -11.33 -1.55 -20.28
N ASN A 118 -11.34 -0.21 -20.26
CA ASN A 118 -12.45 0.61 -20.75
C ASN A 118 -13.78 0.30 -20.01
N GLU A 119 -13.69 -0.06 -18.73
CA GLU A 119 -14.77 -0.44 -17.83
C GLU A 119 -15.15 0.72 -16.90
N ASN A 120 -16.44 1.02 -16.74
CA ASN A 120 -16.91 1.95 -15.70
C ASN A 120 -16.63 1.36 -14.31
N GLN A 121 -16.09 2.16 -13.40
CA GLN A 121 -15.80 1.74 -12.02
C GLN A 121 -16.75 2.44 -11.04
N SER A 122 -16.91 1.87 -9.86
CA SER A 122 -17.45 2.59 -8.72
C SER A 122 -16.73 2.24 -7.42
N VAL A 123 -16.84 3.10 -6.41
CA VAL A 123 -16.43 2.83 -5.04
C VAL A 123 -17.57 3.08 -4.08
N ILE A 124 -17.89 2.08 -3.27
CA ILE A 124 -18.94 2.12 -2.26
C ILE A 124 -18.28 2.23 -0.89
N ILE A 125 -18.46 3.39 -0.25
CA ILE A 125 -17.86 3.74 1.05
C ILE A 125 -18.95 3.62 2.13
N SER A 126 -18.68 2.85 3.17
CA SER A 126 -19.67 2.50 4.20
C SER A 126 -19.04 2.43 5.59
N GLY A 127 -19.86 2.50 6.66
CA GLY A 127 -19.41 2.55 8.06
C GLY A 127 -20.23 3.54 8.89
N GLU A 128 -20.06 3.53 10.21
CA GLU A 128 -20.85 4.36 11.15
C GLU A 128 -20.63 5.89 10.98
N SER A 129 -21.43 6.72 11.63
CA SER A 129 -21.20 8.18 11.62
C SER A 129 -19.97 8.55 12.45
N GLY A 130 -19.07 9.34 11.85
CA GLY A 130 -17.74 9.64 12.38
C GLY A 130 -16.66 8.61 12.03
N ALA A 131 -16.95 7.57 11.22
CA ALA A 131 -15.96 6.56 10.82
C ALA A 131 -14.98 7.02 9.70
N GLY A 132 -15.21 8.20 9.09
CA GLY A 132 -14.28 8.78 8.09
C GLY A 132 -14.63 8.57 6.61
N LYS A 133 -15.87 8.17 6.28
CA LYS A 133 -16.33 7.92 4.90
C LYS A 133 -16.04 9.09 3.94
N THR A 134 -16.46 10.30 4.31
CA THR A 134 -16.33 11.51 3.48
C THR A 134 -14.87 11.93 3.27
N GLU A 135 -14.00 11.73 4.27
CA GLU A 135 -12.56 11.91 4.08
C GLU A 135 -11.98 10.85 3.12
N ALA A 136 -12.38 9.58 3.20
CA ALA A 136 -11.97 8.58 2.22
C ALA A 136 -12.42 8.95 0.79
N ALA A 137 -13.64 9.47 0.60
CA ALA A 137 -14.11 10.01 -0.67
C ALA A 137 -13.24 11.18 -1.16
N LYS A 138 -12.91 12.12 -0.26
CA LYS A 138 -12.06 13.29 -0.53
C LYS A 138 -10.65 12.91 -0.96
N ARG A 139 -10.05 11.87 -0.36
CA ARG A 139 -8.72 11.36 -0.78
C ARG A 139 -8.76 10.61 -2.12
N ILE A 140 -9.86 9.94 -2.46
CA ILE A 140 -10.07 9.36 -3.81
C ILE A 140 -10.20 10.48 -4.86
N MET A 141 -11.00 11.51 -4.58
CA MET A 141 -11.12 12.69 -5.46
C MET A 141 -9.77 13.40 -5.64
N GLN A 142 -9.02 13.64 -4.56
CA GLN A 142 -7.68 14.23 -4.60
C GLN A 142 -6.73 13.41 -5.49
N TYR A 143 -6.73 12.08 -5.35
CA TYR A 143 -5.89 11.18 -6.14
C TYR A 143 -6.20 11.22 -7.65
N ILE A 144 -7.49 11.06 -8.00
CA ILE A 144 -7.94 11.14 -9.40
C ILE A 144 -7.57 12.52 -9.99
N ALA A 145 -7.72 13.58 -9.20
CA ALA A 145 -7.47 14.96 -9.62
C ALA A 145 -5.97 15.33 -9.78
N SER A 146 -5.02 14.58 -9.24
CA SER A 146 -3.58 14.77 -9.53
C SER A 146 -3.06 13.80 -10.59
N VAL A 147 -3.54 12.56 -10.62
CA VAL A 147 -3.10 11.55 -11.60
C VAL A 147 -3.65 11.82 -13.00
N SER A 148 -4.82 12.45 -13.13
CA SER A 148 -5.46 12.71 -14.44
C SER A 148 -5.10 14.06 -15.09
N GLY A 149 -4.16 14.83 -14.55
CA GLY A 149 -3.83 16.15 -15.12
C GLY A 149 -2.55 16.79 -14.59
N SER A 150 -1.53 16.84 -15.44
CA SER A 150 -0.26 17.58 -15.19
C SER A 150 0.21 18.42 -16.39
N GLU A 151 -0.22 18.11 -17.62
CA GLU A 151 0.39 18.68 -18.85
C GLU A 151 -0.59 19.44 -19.78
N SER A 152 -1.91 19.41 -19.52
CA SER A 152 -2.95 19.92 -20.44
C SER A 152 -3.92 20.93 -19.81
N GLY A 153 -3.94 22.16 -20.35
CA GLY A 153 -5.13 23.02 -20.42
C GLY A 153 -5.70 23.65 -19.13
N ALA A 154 -5.72 24.98 -19.07
CA ALA A 154 -6.29 25.77 -17.96
C ALA A 154 -7.81 25.55 -17.68
N ASN A 155 -8.54 24.86 -18.56
CA ASN A 155 -9.94 24.49 -18.33
C ASN A 155 -10.10 23.19 -17.51
N ILE A 156 -9.12 22.26 -17.57
CA ILE A 156 -9.18 21.00 -16.80
C ILE A 156 -8.96 21.29 -15.31
N GLY A 157 -8.07 22.23 -14.97
CA GLY A 157 -7.90 22.73 -13.61
C GLY A 157 -9.20 23.26 -12.99
N LYS A 158 -9.99 24.05 -13.76
CA LYS A 158 -11.27 24.58 -13.28
C LYS A 158 -12.28 23.48 -12.93
N ILE A 159 -12.39 22.42 -13.74
CA ILE A 159 -13.32 21.31 -13.47
C ILE A 159 -12.89 20.56 -12.19
N LYS A 160 -11.58 20.31 -12.04
CA LYS A 160 -10.99 19.77 -10.81
C LYS A 160 -11.33 20.63 -9.58
N ASP A 161 -11.14 21.94 -9.66
CA ASP A 161 -11.36 22.85 -8.55
C ASP A 161 -12.86 22.97 -8.20
N MET A 162 -13.76 22.96 -9.18
CA MET A 162 -15.22 22.91 -8.97
C MET A 162 -15.66 21.61 -8.27
N VAL A 163 -15.17 20.45 -8.70
CA VAL A 163 -15.49 19.15 -8.07
C VAL A 163 -15.01 19.11 -6.61
N LEU A 164 -13.83 19.66 -6.32
CA LEU A 164 -13.32 19.75 -4.94
C LEU A 164 -14.13 20.76 -4.10
N ALA A 165 -14.39 21.96 -4.62
CA ALA A 165 -15.18 23.01 -3.98
C ALA A 165 -16.64 22.61 -3.70
N THR A 166 -17.17 21.61 -4.40
CA THR A 166 -18.52 21.09 -4.16
C THR A 166 -18.69 20.44 -2.79
N ASN A 167 -17.61 19.96 -2.16
CA ASN A 167 -17.72 19.35 -0.83
C ASN A 167 -18.06 20.38 0.27
N PRO A 168 -17.32 21.50 0.47
CA PRO A 168 -17.73 22.56 1.40
C PRO A 168 -19.18 23.03 1.24
N LEU A 169 -19.65 23.24 0.00
CA LEU A 169 -21.03 23.67 -0.25
C LEU A 169 -22.06 22.62 0.18
N LEU A 170 -21.89 21.35 -0.21
CA LEU A 170 -22.82 20.28 0.17
C LEU A 170 -22.65 19.85 1.64
N GLU A 171 -21.51 20.10 2.28
CA GLU A 171 -21.33 19.90 3.72
C GLU A 171 -22.06 20.98 4.53
N SER A 172 -22.00 22.24 4.09
CA SER A 172 -22.76 23.35 4.70
C SER A 172 -24.27 23.09 4.73
N PHE A 173 -24.88 22.72 3.59
CA PHE A 173 -26.33 22.50 3.48
C PHE A 173 -26.76 21.06 3.81
N GLY A 174 -25.88 20.07 3.70
CA GLY A 174 -26.21 18.65 3.81
C GLY A 174 -25.69 17.95 5.07
N CYS A 175 -24.89 18.61 5.91
CA CYS A 175 -24.35 18.04 7.15
C CYS A 175 -24.78 18.80 8.41
N ALA A 176 -24.73 18.11 9.56
CA ALA A 176 -25.11 18.64 10.87
C ALA A 176 -24.32 17.99 12.01
N LYS A 177 -24.32 18.64 13.19
CA LYS A 177 -23.80 18.07 14.45
C LYS A 177 -24.81 17.06 15.00
N THR A 178 -24.43 15.79 15.04
CA THR A 178 -25.15 14.74 15.76
C THR A 178 -24.44 14.40 17.07
N LEU A 179 -25.10 13.63 17.95
CA LEU A 179 -24.47 13.15 19.19
C LEU A 179 -23.17 12.37 18.92
N ARG A 180 -23.09 11.62 17.80
CA ARG A 180 -21.93 10.79 17.45
C ARG A 180 -20.84 11.52 16.66
N ASN A 181 -21.15 12.60 15.93
CA ASN A 181 -20.22 13.25 14.99
C ASN A 181 -20.57 14.73 14.79
N ASN A 182 -19.57 15.63 14.80
CA ASN A 182 -19.80 17.07 14.74
C ASN A 182 -20.12 17.58 13.31
N ASN A 183 -19.59 16.93 12.28
CA ASN A 183 -19.91 17.14 10.87
C ASN A 183 -20.40 15.82 10.28
N SER A 184 -21.69 15.52 10.47
CA SER A 184 -22.33 14.28 10.00
C SER A 184 -23.17 14.55 8.76
N SER A 185 -22.85 13.89 7.65
CA SER A 185 -23.70 13.87 6.46
C SER A 185 -25.11 13.40 6.81
N ARG A 186 -26.09 14.28 6.56
CA ARG A 186 -27.54 14.03 6.65
C ARG A 186 -28.19 14.13 5.26
N HIS A 187 -27.42 13.71 4.25
CA HIS A 187 -27.85 13.25 2.94
C HIS A 187 -26.82 12.22 2.43
N GLY A 188 -27.19 11.40 1.45
CA GLY A 188 -26.27 10.55 0.68
C GLY A 188 -25.91 11.20 -0.65
N LYS A 189 -24.66 11.01 -1.10
CA LYS A 189 -24.17 11.55 -2.39
C LYS A 189 -23.53 10.45 -3.24
N TYR A 190 -23.96 10.37 -4.51
CA TYR A 190 -23.26 9.64 -5.56
C TYR A 190 -22.67 10.66 -6.53
N LEU A 191 -21.34 10.83 -6.48
CA LEU A 191 -20.59 11.65 -7.43
C LEU A 191 -20.09 10.75 -8.56
N GLU A 192 -20.54 11.00 -9.78
CA GLU A 192 -20.05 10.35 -10.98
C GLU A 192 -19.10 11.29 -11.73
N ILE A 193 -17.82 10.95 -11.80
CA ILE A 193 -16.83 11.69 -12.60
C ILE A 193 -16.77 11.05 -13.99
N LYS A 194 -16.94 11.86 -15.05
CA LYS A 194 -16.94 11.41 -16.45
C LYS A 194 -15.63 11.76 -17.15
N PHE A 195 -15.08 10.77 -17.86
CA PHE A 195 -13.77 10.81 -18.51
C PHE A 195 -13.91 10.74 -20.03
N ASN A 196 -13.07 11.51 -20.72
CA ASN A 196 -12.94 11.47 -22.18
C ASN A 196 -12.12 10.24 -22.65
N ALA A 197 -11.94 10.11 -23.97
CA ALA A 197 -11.16 9.01 -24.56
C ALA A 197 -9.64 9.05 -24.26
N THR A 198 -9.11 10.19 -23.79
CA THR A 198 -7.75 10.33 -23.25
C THR A 198 -7.65 10.00 -21.76
N HIS A 199 -8.78 9.72 -21.10
CA HIS A 199 -8.95 9.41 -19.67
C HIS A 199 -8.73 10.61 -18.74
N GLU A 200 -8.98 11.83 -19.24
CA GLU A 200 -9.02 13.07 -18.45
C GLU A 200 -10.48 13.36 -18.01
N PRO A 201 -10.71 13.88 -16.79
CA PRO A 201 -12.05 14.24 -16.32
C PRO A 201 -12.57 15.49 -17.04
N ILE A 202 -13.72 15.38 -17.70
CA ILE A 202 -14.33 16.47 -18.49
C ILE A 202 -15.71 16.93 -17.98
N ALA A 203 -16.35 16.14 -17.13
CA ALA A 203 -17.62 16.48 -16.51
C ALA A 203 -17.82 15.69 -15.21
N ALA A 204 -18.76 16.12 -14.38
CA ALA A 204 -19.21 15.36 -13.22
C ALA A 204 -20.72 15.54 -12.99
N ASN A 205 -21.33 14.55 -12.34
CA ASN A 205 -22.76 14.50 -12.06
C ASN A 205 -23.00 13.99 -10.64
N ILE A 206 -23.73 14.75 -9.82
CA ILE A 206 -24.04 14.42 -8.43
C ILE A 206 -25.52 14.04 -8.33
N THR A 207 -25.79 12.80 -7.95
CA THR A 207 -27.13 12.36 -7.55
C THR A 207 -27.25 12.45 -6.03
N ASN A 208 -28.18 13.29 -5.56
CA ASN A 208 -28.57 13.39 -4.16
C ASN A 208 -29.49 12.23 -3.76
N TYR A 209 -29.34 11.71 -2.55
CA TYR A 209 -30.21 10.68 -1.97
C TYR A 209 -30.58 11.03 -0.53
N LEU A 210 -31.89 11.23 -0.29
CA LEU A 210 -32.51 11.26 1.05
C LEU A 210 -31.92 12.31 2.01
N LEU A 211 -32.23 13.58 1.81
CA LEU A 211 -31.98 14.64 2.80
C LEU A 211 -32.85 14.45 4.05
N GLU A 212 -32.28 14.56 5.26
CA GLU A 212 -32.99 14.47 6.54
C GLU A 212 -33.80 15.75 6.86
N LYS A 213 -34.77 16.11 6.00
CA LYS A 213 -35.54 17.36 6.08
C LYS A 213 -36.25 17.61 7.42
N GLN A 214 -36.56 16.57 8.22
CA GLN A 214 -37.14 16.75 9.56
C GLN A 214 -36.22 17.57 10.48
N ARG A 215 -34.89 17.49 10.29
CA ARG A 215 -33.88 18.26 11.06
C ARG A 215 -34.04 19.78 10.94
N VAL A 216 -34.63 20.26 9.84
CA VAL A 216 -34.87 21.69 9.60
C VAL A 216 -35.73 22.31 10.71
N VAL A 217 -36.69 21.56 11.26
CA VAL A 217 -37.63 22.08 12.27
C VAL A 217 -37.45 21.46 13.66
N GLN A 218 -36.88 20.27 13.75
CA GLN A 218 -36.80 19.50 14.98
C GLN A 218 -35.45 18.76 15.09
N GLN A 219 -34.72 19.01 16.16
CA GLN A 219 -33.44 18.35 16.46
C GLN A 219 -33.52 17.56 17.77
N ILE A 220 -32.67 16.54 17.92
CA ILE A 220 -32.50 15.81 19.18
C ILE A 220 -31.70 16.70 20.14
N LYS A 221 -32.01 16.69 21.45
CA LYS A 221 -31.32 17.50 22.46
C LYS A 221 -29.80 17.28 22.42
N GLY A 222 -29.03 18.33 22.13
CA GLY A 222 -27.57 18.32 22.00
C GLY A 222 -27.05 18.26 20.55
N GLU A 223 -27.92 17.98 19.58
CA GLU A 223 -27.64 18.08 18.14
C GLU A 223 -27.89 19.49 17.60
N ARG A 224 -27.33 19.80 16.41
CA ARG A 224 -27.63 21.03 15.67
C ARG A 224 -28.55 20.76 14.47
N ASN A 225 -29.13 21.84 13.95
CA ASN A 225 -29.65 21.91 12.59
C ASN A 225 -28.50 21.82 11.56
N PHE A 226 -28.80 21.94 10.26
CA PHE A 226 -27.78 22.00 9.21
C PHE A 226 -26.80 23.17 9.40
N HIS A 227 -25.53 22.97 9.04
CA HIS A 227 -24.46 23.91 9.33
C HIS A 227 -24.68 25.31 8.73
N ILE A 228 -25.27 25.39 7.52
CA ILE A 228 -25.59 26.64 6.83
C ILE A 228 -26.37 27.64 7.70
N PHE A 229 -27.29 27.21 8.58
CA PHE A 229 -28.06 28.14 9.41
C PHE A 229 -27.19 28.85 10.46
N TYR A 230 -26.18 28.16 11.01
CA TYR A 230 -25.25 28.73 11.99
C TYR A 230 -24.16 29.55 11.31
N GLN A 231 -23.66 29.07 10.17
CA GLN A 231 -22.71 29.79 9.31
C GLN A 231 -23.32 31.10 8.80
N PHE A 232 -24.58 31.09 8.40
CA PHE A 232 -25.33 32.29 8.04
C PHE A 232 -25.53 33.20 9.26
N THR A 233 -26.24 32.80 10.32
CA THR A 233 -26.54 33.71 11.45
C THR A 233 -25.30 34.31 12.13
N LYS A 234 -24.17 33.59 12.20
CA LYS A 234 -22.90 34.09 12.75
C LYS A 234 -22.03 34.83 11.71
N GLY A 235 -21.88 34.31 10.49
CA GLY A 235 -20.97 34.86 9.46
C GLY A 235 -21.56 35.88 8.49
N CYS A 236 -22.88 36.02 8.46
CA CYS A 236 -23.63 36.95 7.60
C CYS A 236 -23.18 38.42 7.76
N SER A 237 -23.04 39.11 6.62
CA SER A 237 -22.64 40.52 6.54
C SER A 237 -23.82 41.48 6.77
N ASP A 238 -23.52 42.73 7.13
CA ASP A 238 -24.53 43.71 7.51
C ASP A 238 -25.54 44.03 6.40
N LYS A 239 -25.15 43.91 5.11
CA LYS A 239 -26.06 43.92 3.92
C LYS A 239 -27.28 43.03 4.18
N TYR A 240 -27.02 41.76 4.47
CA TYR A 240 -28.06 40.73 4.63
C TYR A 240 -28.71 40.77 6.01
N ARG A 241 -27.97 41.13 7.07
CA ARG A 241 -28.56 41.33 8.42
C ARG A 241 -29.67 42.37 8.39
N GLN A 242 -29.46 43.47 7.68
CA GLN A 242 -30.47 44.53 7.50
C GLN A 242 -31.55 44.11 6.50
N LEU A 243 -31.19 43.56 5.33
CA LEU A 243 -32.14 43.26 4.25
C LEU A 243 -33.09 42.08 4.55
N TYR A 244 -32.62 41.06 5.27
CA TYR A 244 -33.39 39.85 5.59
C TYR A 244 -33.62 39.63 7.10
N GLY A 245 -33.31 40.64 7.93
CA GLY A 245 -33.53 40.59 9.38
C GLY A 245 -32.77 39.46 10.07
N VAL A 246 -31.51 39.20 9.69
CA VAL A 246 -30.75 38.04 10.19
C VAL A 246 -30.19 38.29 11.59
N GLN A 247 -30.76 37.61 12.57
CA GLN A 247 -30.39 37.66 13.99
C GLN A 247 -29.41 36.53 14.37
N GLN A 248 -29.05 36.44 15.65
CA GLN A 248 -28.22 35.36 16.20
C GLN A 248 -29.04 34.05 16.34
N PRO A 249 -28.40 32.85 16.31
CA PRO A 249 -29.12 31.57 16.19
C PRO A 249 -29.93 31.16 17.43
N ASP A 250 -29.78 31.84 18.55
CA ASP A 250 -30.62 31.73 19.75
C ASP A 250 -32.00 32.37 19.59
N GLN A 251 -32.16 33.32 18.65
CA GLN A 251 -33.42 34.04 18.40
C GLN A 251 -34.40 33.30 17.47
N TYR A 252 -34.01 32.15 16.93
CA TYR A 252 -34.84 31.34 16.04
C TYR A 252 -35.15 29.96 16.63
N VAL A 253 -36.45 29.61 16.69
CA VAL A 253 -36.94 28.33 17.24
C VAL A 253 -36.24 27.11 16.61
N TYR A 254 -35.92 27.18 15.33
CA TYR A 254 -35.27 26.10 14.57
C TYR A 254 -33.76 25.94 14.81
N THR A 255 -33.09 26.84 15.54
CA THR A 255 -31.63 26.74 15.82
C THR A 255 -31.25 26.87 17.30
N ALA A 256 -32.12 27.43 18.15
CA ALA A 256 -31.85 27.72 19.57
C ALA A 256 -31.59 26.49 20.46
N THR A 257 -31.85 25.27 19.97
CA THR A 257 -31.65 24.01 20.71
C THR A 257 -30.18 23.70 21.01
N CYS A 258 -29.25 24.17 20.16
CA CYS A 258 -27.81 24.04 20.34
C CYS A 258 -27.08 25.02 19.40
N THR A 259 -26.51 26.10 19.94
CA THR A 259 -25.83 27.15 19.15
C THR A 259 -24.43 26.74 18.68
N ASP A 260 -23.69 25.97 19.49
CA ASP A 260 -22.24 25.85 19.36
C ASP A 260 -21.72 24.41 19.28
N ALA A 261 -20.51 24.26 18.73
CA ALA A 261 -19.80 23.00 18.56
C ALA A 261 -18.29 23.22 18.70
N GLU A 262 -17.68 22.59 19.70
CA GLU A 262 -16.29 22.79 20.18
C GLU A 262 -15.20 22.67 19.10
N THR A 263 -15.50 22.07 17.95
CA THR A 263 -14.55 21.78 16.86
C THR A 263 -14.92 22.44 15.53
N ILE A 264 -15.88 23.37 15.51
CA ILE A 264 -16.40 23.99 14.28
C ILE A 264 -16.43 25.50 14.47
N ASN A 265 -15.87 26.24 13.52
CA ASN A 265 -15.89 27.70 13.50
C ASN A 265 -16.83 28.14 12.37
N ASP A 266 -18.10 28.32 12.72
CA ASP A 266 -19.16 28.63 11.76
C ASP A 266 -18.83 29.89 10.90
N SER A 267 -17.99 30.81 11.39
CA SER A 267 -17.56 32.02 10.66
C SER A 267 -16.43 31.78 9.65
N THR A 268 -15.54 30.79 9.85
CA THR A 268 -14.58 30.40 8.79
C THR A 268 -15.30 29.61 7.71
N ASP A 269 -16.16 28.69 8.11
CA ASP A 269 -16.83 27.76 7.21
C ASP A 269 -17.85 28.49 6.32
N TRP A 270 -18.45 29.59 6.81
CA TRP A 270 -19.22 30.54 6.00
C TRP A 270 -18.38 31.11 4.84
N ASN A 271 -17.17 31.60 5.13
CA ASN A 271 -16.29 32.16 4.11
C ASN A 271 -15.83 31.10 3.09
N GLU A 272 -15.57 29.86 3.54
CA GLU A 272 -15.30 28.74 2.63
C GLU A 272 -16.52 28.37 1.76
N THR A 273 -17.73 28.42 2.32
CA THR A 273 -18.99 28.14 1.61
C THR A 273 -19.26 29.19 0.53
N VAL A 274 -19.13 30.49 0.84
CA VAL A 274 -19.28 31.57 -0.16
C VAL A 274 -18.18 31.50 -1.22
N LYS A 275 -16.94 31.18 -0.83
CA LYS A 275 -15.85 30.91 -1.79
C LYS A 275 -16.17 29.73 -2.71
N ALA A 276 -16.77 28.65 -2.19
CA ALA A 276 -17.20 27.50 -2.99
C ALA A 276 -18.32 27.86 -3.97
N MET A 277 -19.34 28.62 -3.55
CA MET A 277 -20.39 29.13 -4.44
C MET A 277 -19.80 29.91 -5.62
N ASN A 278 -18.83 30.80 -5.35
CA ASN A 278 -18.14 31.57 -6.38
C ASN A 278 -17.30 30.69 -7.33
N VAL A 279 -16.58 29.67 -6.83
CA VAL A 279 -15.79 28.73 -7.66
C VAL A 279 -16.69 27.88 -8.55
N ILE A 280 -17.84 27.44 -8.06
CA ILE A 280 -18.87 26.70 -8.82
C ILE A 280 -19.59 27.61 -9.84
N GLY A 281 -19.44 28.93 -9.73
CA GLY A 281 -20.09 29.90 -10.61
C GLY A 281 -21.57 30.12 -10.31
N ILE A 282 -21.97 30.02 -9.04
CA ILE A 282 -23.27 30.52 -8.56
C ILE A 282 -23.17 32.04 -8.44
N THR A 283 -24.00 32.77 -9.17
CA THR A 283 -23.94 34.25 -9.29
C THR A 283 -24.38 34.95 -8.00
N GLU A 284 -24.01 36.23 -7.79
CA GLU A 284 -24.45 36.98 -6.60
C GLU A 284 -25.99 37.06 -6.50
N GLN A 285 -26.71 37.14 -7.63
CA GLN A 285 -28.17 37.12 -7.65
C GLN A 285 -28.76 35.78 -7.18
N GLU A 286 -28.13 34.67 -7.56
CA GLU A 286 -28.50 33.33 -7.06
C GLU A 286 -28.14 33.18 -5.57
N GLN A 287 -27.02 33.75 -5.12
CA GLN A 287 -26.61 33.77 -3.71
C GLN A 287 -27.58 34.59 -2.84
N ASP A 288 -27.94 35.80 -3.26
CA ASP A 288 -28.92 36.66 -2.59
C ASP A 288 -30.25 35.90 -2.36
N GLU A 289 -30.78 35.23 -3.38
CA GLU A 289 -32.02 34.44 -3.26
C GLU A 289 -31.87 33.14 -2.44
N ILE A 290 -30.72 32.45 -2.47
CA ILE A 290 -30.43 31.34 -1.54
C ILE A 290 -30.48 31.85 -0.08
N PHE A 291 -29.80 32.96 0.22
CA PHE A 291 -29.74 33.54 1.56
C PHE A 291 -31.10 34.07 2.01
N ARG A 292 -31.90 34.64 1.09
CA ARG A 292 -33.29 35.04 1.32
C ARG A 292 -34.18 33.86 1.73
N MET A 293 -34.07 32.72 1.05
CA MET A 293 -34.84 31.52 1.38
C MET A 293 -34.43 30.91 2.73
N LEU A 294 -33.14 30.95 3.07
CA LEU A 294 -32.64 30.54 4.38
C LEU A 294 -33.18 31.44 5.51
N ALA A 295 -33.20 32.76 5.30
CA ALA A 295 -33.82 33.71 6.23
C ALA A 295 -35.33 33.45 6.37
N ALA A 296 -36.04 33.21 5.26
CA ALA A 296 -37.46 32.89 5.29
C ALA A 296 -37.76 31.65 6.13
N ILE A 297 -36.96 30.58 6.00
CA ILE A 297 -37.11 29.36 6.80
C ILE A 297 -36.91 29.63 8.31
N LEU A 298 -35.91 30.43 8.68
CA LEU A 298 -35.66 30.81 10.07
C LEU A 298 -36.85 31.60 10.66
N TRP A 299 -37.35 32.60 9.91
CA TRP A 299 -38.50 33.41 10.33
C TRP A 299 -39.83 32.63 10.36
N ILE A 300 -40.05 31.68 9.44
CA ILE A 300 -41.21 30.77 9.48
C ILE A 300 -41.26 30.01 10.82
N GLY A 301 -40.13 29.61 11.38
CA GLY A 301 -40.08 28.91 12.68
C GLY A 301 -40.55 29.75 13.87
N ASN A 302 -40.48 31.07 13.76
CA ASN A 302 -40.92 32.00 14.80
C ASN A 302 -42.42 32.35 14.71
N ILE A 303 -43.16 31.88 13.69
CA ILE A 303 -44.61 32.01 13.64
C ILE A 303 -45.23 31.21 14.79
N THR A 304 -46.03 31.89 15.61
CA THR A 304 -46.74 31.30 16.76
C THR A 304 -48.26 31.48 16.62
N PHE A 305 -48.99 30.50 17.14
CA PHE A 305 -50.45 30.43 17.05
C PHE A 305 -51.08 30.46 18.44
N THR A 306 -52.29 30.98 18.52
CA THR A 306 -53.18 31.00 19.70
C THR A 306 -54.55 30.48 19.32
N GLU A 307 -55.32 29.99 20.29
CA GLU A 307 -56.74 29.66 20.08
C GLU A 307 -57.56 30.95 19.96
N ASN A 308 -58.51 30.98 19.01
CA ASN A 308 -59.55 32.01 18.92
C ASN A 308 -60.76 31.62 19.79
N ASP A 309 -61.80 32.48 19.82
CA ASP A 309 -63.03 32.26 20.60
C ASP A 309 -63.82 30.98 20.20
N GLU A 310 -63.48 30.36 19.07
CA GLU A 310 -64.09 29.11 18.57
C GLU A 310 -63.21 27.86 18.82
N GLY A 311 -62.02 28.02 19.40
CA GLY A 311 -61.03 26.94 19.59
C GLY A 311 -60.20 26.60 18.34
N ASN A 312 -60.29 27.43 17.28
CA ASN A 312 -59.50 27.32 16.06
C ASN A 312 -58.16 28.07 16.20
N ALA A 313 -57.16 27.74 15.39
CA ALA A 313 -55.88 28.45 15.39
C ALA A 313 -56.00 29.84 14.74
N ALA A 314 -55.47 30.86 15.40
CA ALA A 314 -55.18 32.17 14.86
C ALA A 314 -53.68 32.49 15.00
N VAL A 315 -53.14 33.33 14.13
CA VAL A 315 -51.75 33.82 14.26
C VAL A 315 -51.68 34.83 15.39
N LYS A 316 -50.73 34.64 16.32
CA LYS A 316 -50.61 35.48 17.53
C LYS A 316 -49.99 36.85 17.25
N ASP A 317 -49.02 36.90 16.36
CA ASP A 317 -48.24 38.08 16.00
C ASP A 317 -48.14 38.16 14.48
N THR A 318 -48.86 39.12 13.89
CA THR A 318 -48.89 39.28 12.43
C THR A 318 -47.58 39.83 11.88
N SER A 319 -46.77 40.54 12.67
CA SER A 319 -45.54 41.17 12.19
C SER A 319 -44.51 40.15 11.69
N VAL A 320 -44.48 38.96 12.30
CA VAL A 320 -43.66 37.82 11.85
C VAL A 320 -44.19 37.27 10.53
N THR A 321 -45.50 37.12 10.35
CA THR A 321 -46.08 36.68 9.07
C THR A 321 -45.95 37.73 7.97
N ASP A 322 -46.05 39.01 8.28
CA ASP A 322 -45.83 40.13 7.36
C ASP A 322 -44.37 40.11 6.85
N PHE A 323 -43.40 39.86 7.73
CA PHE A 323 -41.99 39.76 7.36
C PHE A 323 -41.69 38.48 6.55
N VAL A 324 -42.29 37.35 6.90
CA VAL A 324 -42.21 36.12 6.08
C VAL A 324 -42.85 36.34 4.70
N ALA A 325 -43.97 37.06 4.61
CA ALA A 325 -44.63 37.39 3.35
C ALA A 325 -43.75 38.30 2.47
N TYR A 326 -43.07 39.29 3.05
CA TYR A 326 -42.05 40.10 2.37
C TYR A 326 -40.87 39.26 1.83
N LEU A 327 -40.35 38.32 2.63
CA LEU A 327 -39.27 37.43 2.20
C LEU A 327 -39.71 36.46 1.09
N LEU A 328 -40.94 35.94 1.14
CA LEU A 328 -41.49 35.03 0.11
C LEU A 328 -42.17 35.76 -1.07
N GLN A 329 -42.30 37.09 -1.02
CA GLN A 329 -43.01 37.95 -1.99
C GLN A 329 -44.45 37.50 -2.30
N ILE A 330 -45.16 37.07 -1.25
CA ILE A 330 -46.59 36.71 -1.24
C ILE A 330 -47.38 37.77 -0.48
N ASP A 331 -48.71 37.74 -0.60
CA ASP A 331 -49.58 38.52 0.29
C ASP A 331 -49.64 37.89 1.70
N SER A 332 -49.66 38.73 2.74
CA SER A 332 -49.64 38.29 4.14
C SER A 332 -50.96 37.66 4.58
N GLN A 333 -52.11 38.18 4.11
CA GLN A 333 -53.41 37.58 4.44
C GLN A 333 -53.53 36.20 3.80
N VAL A 334 -53.11 36.05 2.53
CA VAL A 334 -53.13 34.76 1.84
C VAL A 334 -52.17 33.75 2.51
N LEU A 335 -51.02 34.20 3.04
CA LEU A 335 -50.14 33.38 3.89
C LEU A 335 -50.83 32.95 5.20
N ILE A 336 -51.46 33.88 5.93
CA ILE A 336 -52.15 33.61 7.20
C ILE A 336 -53.27 32.59 6.99
N THR A 337 -54.18 32.83 6.03
CA THR A 337 -55.26 31.90 5.67
C THR A 337 -54.70 30.51 5.33
N SER A 338 -53.63 30.43 4.53
CA SER A 338 -53.00 29.15 4.14
C SER A 338 -52.27 28.42 5.27
N LEU A 339 -52.10 29.03 6.45
CA LEU A 339 -51.52 28.41 7.66
C LEU A 339 -52.58 27.97 8.67
N VAL A 340 -53.73 28.65 8.72
CA VAL A 340 -54.79 28.40 9.71
C VAL A 340 -56.05 27.74 9.14
N GLU A 341 -56.23 27.73 7.83
CA GLU A 341 -57.31 27.01 7.13
C GLU A 341 -56.74 25.92 6.20
N ARG A 342 -57.61 24.97 5.84
CA ARG A 342 -57.39 24.01 4.76
C ARG A 342 -58.56 24.06 3.78
N ILE A 343 -58.23 24.06 2.49
CA ILE A 343 -59.21 24.02 1.40
C ILE A 343 -59.53 22.55 1.06
N MET A 344 -60.81 22.17 1.13
CA MET A 344 -61.30 20.83 0.81
C MET A 344 -62.25 20.83 -0.40
N GLU A 345 -61.83 20.16 -1.48
CA GLU A 345 -62.64 19.92 -2.69
C GLU A 345 -63.41 18.59 -2.56
N THR A 346 -64.75 18.63 -2.41
CA THR A 346 -65.54 17.39 -2.27
C THR A 346 -65.99 16.83 -3.62
N ASN A 347 -65.15 15.99 -4.25
CA ASN A 347 -65.46 15.32 -5.51
C ASN A 347 -66.40 14.11 -5.34
N HIS A 348 -67.70 14.37 -5.16
CA HIS A 348 -68.75 13.34 -5.11
C HIS A 348 -69.41 13.13 -6.50
N GLY A 349 -68.92 12.15 -7.24
CA GLY A 349 -69.51 11.69 -8.50
C GLY A 349 -69.24 12.60 -9.70
N MET A 350 -70.22 12.69 -10.61
CA MET A 350 -70.07 13.32 -11.94
C MET A 350 -70.45 14.83 -11.98
N LYS A 351 -70.56 15.48 -10.82
CA LYS A 351 -70.83 16.93 -10.70
C LYS A 351 -69.56 17.66 -10.24
N ARG A 352 -69.43 18.94 -10.57
CA ARG A 352 -68.40 19.82 -9.97
C ARG A 352 -68.55 19.78 -8.45
N GLY A 353 -67.46 19.43 -7.74
CA GLY A 353 -67.42 19.48 -6.29
C GLY A 353 -67.48 20.92 -5.77
N SER A 354 -68.07 21.09 -4.59
CA SER A 354 -67.95 22.31 -3.80
C SER A 354 -66.56 22.39 -3.14
N VAL A 355 -66.14 23.62 -2.88
CA VAL A 355 -64.89 23.96 -2.17
C VAL A 355 -65.29 24.46 -0.79
N TYR A 356 -64.71 23.88 0.26
CA TYR A 356 -64.97 24.26 1.65
C TYR A 356 -63.68 24.69 2.32
N HIS A 357 -63.74 25.76 3.11
CA HIS A 357 -62.67 26.17 4.01
C HIS A 357 -62.89 25.51 5.37
N VAL A 358 -61.87 24.84 5.89
CA VAL A 358 -61.91 24.12 7.16
C VAL A 358 -60.82 24.69 8.07
N PRO A 359 -61.16 25.37 9.18
CA PRO A 359 -60.15 25.88 10.10
C PRO A 359 -59.37 24.73 10.77
N LEU A 360 -58.12 25.02 11.11
CA LEU A 360 -57.17 24.08 11.69
C LEU A 360 -56.97 24.37 13.18
N ASN A 361 -56.65 23.34 13.97
CA ASN A 361 -56.22 23.53 15.36
C ASN A 361 -54.73 23.88 15.45
N ILE A 362 -54.25 24.33 16.62
CA ILE A 362 -52.85 24.76 16.83
C ILE A 362 -51.84 23.68 16.41
N VAL A 363 -52.11 22.40 16.68
CA VAL A 363 -51.19 21.30 16.35
C VAL A 363 -51.09 21.13 14.82
N GLN A 364 -52.21 21.24 14.12
CA GLN A 364 -52.27 21.20 12.66
C GLN A 364 -51.61 22.43 12.04
N ALA A 365 -51.87 23.63 12.55
CA ALA A 365 -51.24 24.89 12.09
C ALA A 365 -49.72 24.86 12.21
N ASN A 366 -49.18 24.39 13.35
CA ASN A 366 -47.74 24.14 13.51
C ASN A 366 -47.22 23.11 12.48
N ALA A 367 -47.96 22.02 12.23
CA ALA A 367 -47.58 21.05 11.20
C ALA A 367 -47.61 21.65 9.76
N VAL A 368 -48.47 22.64 9.48
CA VAL A 368 -48.49 23.37 8.19
C VAL A 368 -47.24 24.24 8.05
N ARG A 369 -46.94 25.07 9.06
CA ARG A 369 -45.74 25.92 9.17
C ARG A 369 -44.46 25.10 8.99
N ASP A 370 -44.37 23.98 9.71
CA ASP A 370 -43.24 23.06 9.65
C ASP A 370 -43.11 22.37 8.27
N ALA A 371 -44.23 22.04 7.62
CA ALA A 371 -44.22 21.45 6.28
C ALA A 371 -43.74 22.45 5.21
N LEU A 372 -44.14 23.72 5.32
CA LEU A 372 -43.65 24.81 4.46
C LEU A 372 -42.13 24.97 4.57
N ALA A 373 -41.61 25.08 5.80
CA ALA A 373 -40.16 25.18 6.06
C ALA A 373 -39.36 24.00 5.47
N LYS A 374 -39.84 22.76 5.68
CA LYS A 374 -39.23 21.53 5.12
C LYS A 374 -39.24 21.52 3.59
N ALA A 375 -40.33 21.98 2.98
CA ALA A 375 -40.48 21.98 1.53
C ALA A 375 -39.54 23.00 0.87
N ILE A 376 -39.47 24.23 1.39
CA ILE A 376 -38.55 25.25 0.88
C ILE A 376 -37.10 24.74 1.00
N TYR A 377 -36.69 24.19 2.14
CA TYR A 377 -35.32 23.69 2.31
C TYR A 377 -34.98 22.49 1.41
N SER A 378 -35.89 21.52 1.27
CA SER A 378 -35.67 20.35 0.41
C SER A 378 -35.55 20.75 -1.05
N ASN A 379 -36.45 21.61 -1.53
CA ASN A 379 -36.46 22.10 -2.91
C ASN A 379 -35.24 22.99 -3.21
N LEU A 380 -34.83 23.82 -2.25
CA LEU A 380 -33.61 24.63 -2.34
C LEU A 380 -32.36 23.74 -2.43
N PHE A 381 -32.27 22.68 -1.64
CA PHE A 381 -31.12 21.76 -1.67
C PHE A 381 -31.05 20.97 -2.99
N ASP A 382 -32.18 20.43 -3.46
CA ASP A 382 -32.23 19.72 -4.74
C ASP A 382 -31.97 20.68 -5.92
N TRP A 383 -32.39 21.96 -5.84
CA TRP A 383 -32.00 22.99 -6.81
C TRP A 383 -30.50 23.33 -6.76
N ILE A 384 -29.89 23.43 -5.57
CA ILE A 384 -28.43 23.64 -5.45
C ILE A 384 -27.67 22.48 -6.11
N VAL A 385 -28.08 21.23 -5.89
CA VAL A 385 -27.47 20.06 -6.54
C VAL A 385 -27.67 20.08 -8.06
N LEU A 386 -28.86 20.43 -8.54
CA LEU A 386 -29.12 20.63 -9.97
C LEU A 386 -28.22 21.73 -10.56
N ARG A 387 -28.07 22.86 -9.87
CA ARG A 387 -27.30 24.01 -10.32
C ARG A 387 -25.79 23.75 -10.34
N VAL A 388 -25.30 22.97 -9.38
CA VAL A 388 -23.94 22.39 -9.37
C VAL A 388 -23.74 21.49 -10.59
N ASN A 389 -24.68 20.58 -10.87
CA ASN A 389 -24.60 19.69 -12.03
C ASN A 389 -24.60 20.44 -13.37
N VAL A 390 -25.28 21.59 -13.48
CA VAL A 390 -25.19 22.46 -14.66
C VAL A 390 -23.78 23.05 -14.83
N SER A 391 -23.11 23.46 -13.75
CA SER A 391 -21.70 23.92 -13.81
C SER A 391 -20.69 22.80 -14.07
N LEU A 392 -21.00 21.56 -13.67
CA LEU A 392 -20.14 20.38 -13.85
C LEU A 392 -20.41 19.60 -15.16
N GLY A 393 -21.41 20.00 -15.95
CA GLY A 393 -21.82 19.29 -17.18
C GLY A 393 -20.91 19.54 -18.39
N SER A 394 -20.80 18.55 -19.28
CA SER A 394 -20.06 18.69 -20.54
C SER A 394 -20.83 19.53 -21.56
N GLN A 395 -20.18 20.54 -22.15
CA GLN A 395 -20.77 21.35 -23.23
C GLN A 395 -20.96 20.60 -24.56
N SER A 396 -20.41 19.39 -24.72
CA SER A 396 -20.36 18.68 -26.01
C SER A 396 -21.43 17.62 -26.26
N GLY A 397 -22.36 17.40 -25.32
CA GLY A 397 -23.57 16.58 -25.52
C GLY A 397 -23.40 15.06 -25.72
N GLN A 398 -22.18 14.55 -25.88
CA GLN A 398 -21.86 13.12 -26.04
C GLN A 398 -21.83 12.36 -24.70
N ASP A 399 -22.84 12.58 -23.86
CA ASP A 399 -22.73 12.35 -22.41
C ASP A 399 -22.93 10.87 -21.97
N ASP A 400 -23.44 10.01 -22.86
CA ASP A 400 -23.65 8.56 -22.65
C ASP A 400 -22.47 7.68 -23.13
N SER A 401 -21.58 8.21 -23.98
CA SER A 401 -20.42 7.44 -24.50
C SER A 401 -19.18 7.50 -23.61
N LEU A 402 -19.21 8.37 -22.59
CA LEU A 402 -18.09 8.63 -21.69
C LEU A 402 -17.94 7.51 -20.66
N LYS A 403 -16.72 7.32 -20.15
CA LYS A 403 -16.43 6.37 -19.07
C LYS A 403 -16.55 7.06 -17.73
N SER A 404 -16.99 6.35 -16.69
CA SER A 404 -17.18 6.97 -15.37
C SER A 404 -16.53 6.22 -14.21
N ILE A 405 -16.18 7.02 -13.18
CA ILE A 405 -15.88 6.54 -11.83
C ILE A 405 -16.95 7.12 -10.89
N GLY A 406 -17.79 6.25 -10.34
CA GLY A 406 -18.78 6.60 -9.33
C GLY A 406 -18.20 6.53 -7.91
N ILE A 407 -18.42 7.56 -7.09
CA ILE A 407 -18.04 7.60 -5.68
C ILE A 407 -19.33 7.72 -4.86
N LEU A 408 -19.67 6.66 -4.13
CA LEU A 408 -20.84 6.61 -3.26
C LEU A 408 -20.43 6.84 -1.80
N ASP A 409 -20.78 8.01 -1.26
CA ASP A 409 -20.68 8.34 0.17
C ASP A 409 -22.10 8.45 0.74
N ILE A 410 -22.49 7.46 1.54
CA ILE A 410 -23.85 7.31 2.08
C ILE A 410 -23.85 7.20 3.60
N TYR A 411 -24.98 7.51 4.21
CA TYR A 411 -25.31 7.19 5.59
C TYR A 411 -24.82 5.80 6.01
N GLY A 412 -24.22 5.71 7.21
CA GLY A 412 -24.04 4.41 7.85
C GLY A 412 -25.37 3.78 8.23
N PHE A 413 -25.36 2.49 8.54
CA PHE A 413 -26.44 1.85 9.27
C PHE A 413 -26.59 2.54 10.64
N GLU A 414 -27.82 2.93 11.02
CA GLU A 414 -28.09 3.68 12.26
C GLU A 414 -28.93 2.83 13.23
N ILE A 415 -28.42 2.68 14.46
CA ILE A 415 -29.14 2.07 15.59
C ILE A 415 -29.12 3.04 16.76
N PHE A 416 -30.28 3.56 17.13
CA PHE A 416 -30.52 4.44 18.27
C PHE A 416 -31.51 3.81 19.26
N GLU A 417 -31.69 4.43 20.43
CA GLU A 417 -32.69 4.02 21.44
C GLU A 417 -34.14 4.22 20.95
N LYS A 418 -34.33 5.18 20.04
CA LYS A 418 -35.60 5.47 19.37
C LYS A 418 -35.32 5.61 17.87
N ASN A 419 -35.71 4.60 17.10
CA ASN A 419 -35.60 4.61 15.64
C ASN A 419 -36.99 4.92 15.07
N SER A 420 -37.07 5.89 14.15
CA SER A 420 -38.33 6.31 13.52
C SER A 420 -38.31 5.95 12.02
N PHE A 421 -39.24 6.52 11.25
CA PHE A 421 -39.34 6.30 9.80
C PHE A 421 -37.99 6.52 9.10
N GLU A 422 -37.29 7.62 9.41
CA GLU A 422 -36.04 8.01 8.77
C GLU A 422 -34.93 6.96 8.93
N GLN A 423 -34.82 6.33 10.12
CA GLN A 423 -33.88 5.23 10.34
C GLN A 423 -34.28 3.98 9.55
N LEU A 424 -35.59 3.67 9.43
CA LEU A 424 -36.05 2.56 8.60
C LEU A 424 -35.65 2.79 7.12
N CYS A 425 -35.74 4.02 6.63
CA CYS A 425 -35.30 4.39 5.28
C CYS A 425 -33.78 4.21 5.09
N ILE A 426 -32.97 4.72 6.02
CA ILE A 426 -31.50 4.63 6.00
C ILE A 426 -31.03 3.17 6.07
N ASN A 427 -31.63 2.38 6.96
CA ASN A 427 -31.28 0.98 7.17
C ASN A 427 -31.75 0.11 6.00
N TYR A 428 -32.90 0.40 5.39
CA TYR A 428 -33.34 -0.23 4.13
C TYR A 428 -32.36 0.02 2.97
N VAL A 429 -31.87 1.25 2.79
CA VAL A 429 -30.87 1.55 1.74
C VAL A 429 -29.55 0.83 2.00
N ASN A 430 -29.12 0.72 3.27
CA ASN A 430 -27.95 -0.09 3.64
C ASN A 430 -28.16 -1.59 3.38
N GLU A 431 -29.34 -2.14 3.72
CA GLU A 431 -29.74 -3.52 3.41
C GLU A 431 -29.68 -3.81 1.90
N LYS A 432 -30.20 -2.88 1.09
CA LYS A 432 -30.14 -2.92 -0.38
C LYS A 432 -28.72 -2.90 -0.91
N LEU A 433 -27.86 -2.01 -0.43
CA LEU A 433 -26.46 -1.95 -0.87
C LEU A 433 -25.66 -3.19 -0.43
N GLN A 434 -26.00 -3.79 0.71
CA GLN A 434 -25.44 -5.08 1.13
C GLN A 434 -25.97 -6.24 0.28
N GLN A 435 -27.22 -6.19 -0.21
CA GLN A 435 -27.77 -7.14 -1.19
C GLN A 435 -26.99 -7.06 -2.52
N ILE A 436 -26.68 -5.85 -3.01
CA ILE A 436 -25.80 -5.67 -4.19
C ILE A 436 -24.42 -6.26 -3.90
N PHE A 437 -23.82 -5.97 -2.75
CA PHE A 437 -22.51 -6.51 -2.37
C PHE A 437 -22.51 -8.05 -2.42
N ILE A 438 -23.53 -8.68 -1.84
CA ILE A 438 -23.73 -10.14 -1.86
C ILE A 438 -23.86 -10.66 -3.30
N GLN A 439 -24.69 -10.02 -4.13
CA GLN A 439 -24.94 -10.46 -5.51
C GLN A 439 -23.72 -10.27 -6.43
N LEU A 440 -23.14 -9.06 -6.46
CA LEU A 440 -22.03 -8.71 -7.37
C LEU A 440 -20.67 -9.23 -6.89
N THR A 441 -20.54 -9.66 -5.63
CA THR A 441 -19.28 -10.24 -5.10
C THR A 441 -19.35 -11.75 -4.92
N LEU A 442 -20.47 -12.33 -4.46
CA LEU A 442 -20.53 -13.75 -4.07
C LEU A 442 -21.17 -14.61 -5.14
N LYS A 443 -22.28 -14.15 -5.73
CA LYS A 443 -23.04 -14.93 -6.72
C LYS A 443 -22.29 -14.95 -8.06
N SER A 444 -21.86 -13.78 -8.53
CA SER A 444 -21.01 -13.62 -9.73
C SER A 444 -19.73 -14.44 -9.69
N GLU A 445 -19.07 -14.53 -8.54
CA GLU A 445 -17.81 -15.25 -8.36
C GLU A 445 -18.01 -16.78 -8.37
N GLN A 446 -19.10 -17.26 -7.78
CA GLN A 446 -19.50 -18.67 -7.86
C GLN A 446 -20.02 -19.06 -9.26
N GLU A 447 -20.69 -18.14 -9.95
CA GLU A 447 -21.11 -18.31 -11.35
C GLU A 447 -19.89 -18.34 -12.30
N GLU A 448 -18.87 -17.51 -12.07
CA GLU A 448 -17.61 -17.57 -12.81
C GLU A 448 -16.88 -18.90 -12.58
N TYR A 449 -16.77 -19.37 -11.33
CA TYR A 449 -16.11 -20.65 -11.03
C TYR A 449 -16.86 -21.84 -11.69
N ALA A 450 -18.19 -21.79 -11.75
CA ALA A 450 -19.00 -22.78 -12.47
C ALA A 450 -18.81 -22.70 -14.00
N ALA A 451 -18.74 -21.50 -14.58
CA ALA A 451 -18.52 -21.30 -16.02
C ALA A 451 -17.10 -21.69 -16.48
N GLU A 452 -16.10 -21.49 -15.63
CA GLU A 452 -14.70 -21.88 -15.86
C GLU A 452 -14.42 -23.36 -15.53
N GLN A 453 -15.42 -24.10 -15.04
CA GLN A 453 -15.37 -25.54 -14.73
C GLN A 453 -14.26 -25.95 -13.73
N ILE A 454 -13.93 -25.07 -12.79
CA ILE A 454 -12.91 -25.32 -11.76
C ILE A 454 -13.49 -26.09 -10.56
N GLU A 455 -12.64 -26.72 -9.75
CA GLU A 455 -13.06 -27.48 -8.56
C GLU A 455 -13.08 -26.57 -7.32
N TRP A 456 -14.28 -26.20 -6.88
CA TRP A 456 -14.52 -25.28 -5.77
C TRP A 456 -15.68 -25.77 -4.88
N THR A 457 -15.77 -25.26 -3.64
CA THR A 457 -16.80 -25.67 -2.67
C THR A 457 -17.89 -24.60 -2.49
N PRO A 458 -19.19 -24.92 -2.70
CA PRO A 458 -20.31 -24.01 -2.48
C PRO A 458 -20.36 -23.38 -1.08
N ILE A 459 -20.00 -22.09 -1.00
CA ILE A 459 -19.98 -21.33 0.25
C ILE A 459 -21.41 -20.89 0.55
N LYS A 460 -22.03 -21.51 1.57
CA LYS A 460 -23.33 -21.06 2.08
C LYS A 460 -23.21 -19.66 2.69
N TYR A 461 -23.81 -18.68 2.03
CA TYR A 461 -23.98 -17.32 2.54
C TYR A 461 -25.46 -17.07 2.85
N PHE A 462 -25.75 -16.05 3.68
CA PHE A 462 -27.11 -15.59 3.94
C PHE A 462 -27.52 -14.60 2.85
N ASP A 463 -28.57 -14.90 2.09
CA ASP A 463 -29.17 -13.95 1.15
C ASP A 463 -30.14 -13.03 1.90
N ASN A 464 -29.73 -11.78 2.12
CA ASN A 464 -30.52 -10.78 2.81
C ASN A 464 -31.71 -10.24 2.00
N LYS A 465 -31.91 -10.73 0.75
CA LYS A 465 -33.10 -10.43 -0.05
C LYS A 465 -34.40 -10.60 0.73
N ILE A 466 -34.51 -11.60 1.62
CA ILE A 466 -35.74 -11.82 2.40
C ILE A 466 -36.07 -10.66 3.37
N VAL A 467 -35.09 -9.85 3.74
CA VAL A 467 -35.26 -8.61 4.54
C VAL A 467 -35.63 -7.44 3.62
N CYS A 468 -35.03 -7.34 2.43
CA CYS A 468 -35.44 -6.38 1.40
C CYS A 468 -36.91 -6.59 0.98
N ASP A 469 -37.29 -7.83 0.65
CA ASP A 469 -38.63 -8.22 0.22
C ASP A 469 -39.67 -7.96 1.33
N LEU A 470 -39.32 -8.19 2.61
CA LEU A 470 -40.15 -7.84 3.78
C LEU A 470 -40.46 -6.33 3.84
N ILE A 471 -39.53 -5.47 3.40
CA ILE A 471 -39.67 -4.02 3.47
C ILE A 471 -40.35 -3.43 2.22
N GLU A 472 -39.88 -3.80 1.02
CA GLU A 472 -40.26 -3.14 -0.24
C GLU A 472 -41.41 -3.81 -1.01
N SER A 473 -41.67 -5.12 -0.78
CA SER A 473 -42.49 -5.89 -1.72
C SER A 473 -43.92 -5.38 -1.81
N LYS A 474 -44.49 -5.48 -3.02
CA LYS A 474 -45.89 -5.08 -3.28
C LYS A 474 -46.85 -6.26 -3.26
N ARG A 475 -46.35 -7.49 -3.48
CA ARG A 475 -47.10 -8.77 -3.45
C ARG A 475 -46.17 -9.93 -3.09
N PRO A 476 -46.26 -10.54 -1.87
CA PRO A 476 -47.06 -10.10 -0.73
C PRO A 476 -46.70 -8.67 -0.30
N PRO A 477 -47.62 -7.92 0.35
CA PRO A 477 -47.36 -6.55 0.77
C PRO A 477 -46.32 -6.52 1.90
N GLY A 478 -45.21 -5.82 1.68
CA GLY A 478 -44.17 -5.53 2.67
C GLY A 478 -44.51 -4.34 3.56
N ILE A 479 -43.61 -3.98 4.46
CA ILE A 479 -43.80 -2.96 5.50
C ILE A 479 -44.20 -1.60 4.91
N PHE A 480 -43.54 -1.12 3.84
CA PHE A 480 -43.93 0.15 3.19
C PHE A 480 -45.32 0.07 2.52
N ALA A 481 -45.69 -1.09 1.94
CA ALA A 481 -47.02 -1.27 1.35
C ALA A 481 -48.13 -1.27 2.43
N ALA A 482 -47.92 -1.99 3.54
CA ALA A 482 -48.84 -2.01 4.68
C ALA A 482 -49.00 -0.62 5.33
N MET A 483 -47.93 0.20 5.35
CA MET A 483 -47.96 1.58 5.82
C MET A 483 -48.76 2.48 4.87
N ASN A 484 -48.53 2.36 3.55
CA ASN A 484 -49.27 3.10 2.53
C ASN A 484 -50.79 2.79 2.56
N ASP A 485 -51.19 1.52 2.79
CA ASP A 485 -52.59 1.15 2.93
C ASP A 485 -53.22 1.59 4.28
N SER A 486 -52.39 1.81 5.31
CA SER A 486 -52.85 2.35 6.59
C SER A 486 -53.15 3.85 6.49
N VAL A 487 -52.22 4.63 5.91
CA VAL A 487 -52.43 6.05 5.53
C VAL A 487 -53.66 6.22 4.62
N ALA A 488 -53.94 5.23 3.76
CA ALA A 488 -55.06 5.28 2.84
C ALA A 488 -56.42 4.87 3.44
N THR A 489 -56.47 4.27 4.64
CA THR A 489 -57.74 3.84 5.27
C THR A 489 -58.19 4.74 6.41
N ALA A 490 -57.27 5.31 7.18
CA ALA A 490 -57.57 6.24 8.27
C ALA A 490 -57.66 7.70 7.76
N HIS A 491 -58.63 7.99 6.90
CA HIS A 491 -58.75 9.29 6.23
C HIS A 491 -58.70 10.49 7.20
N ALA A 492 -57.57 11.20 7.18
CA ALA A 492 -57.24 12.42 7.93
C ALA A 492 -56.92 12.32 9.44
N ASP A 493 -56.99 11.15 10.08
CA ASP A 493 -56.50 10.96 11.46
C ASP A 493 -55.20 10.13 11.51
N SER A 494 -54.13 10.79 11.95
CA SER A 494 -52.80 10.23 12.17
C SER A 494 -52.76 9.13 13.24
N ALA A 495 -53.53 9.29 14.32
CA ALA A 495 -53.54 8.32 15.43
C ALA A 495 -54.25 7.03 15.01
N ALA A 496 -55.39 7.13 14.32
CA ALA A 496 -56.02 5.98 13.69
C ALA A 496 -55.15 5.34 12.60
N ALA A 497 -54.37 6.11 11.84
CA ALA A 497 -53.44 5.56 10.83
C ALA A 497 -52.36 4.68 11.46
N ASP A 498 -51.69 5.16 12.52
CA ASP A 498 -50.66 4.42 13.25
C ASP A 498 -51.24 3.18 13.97
N GLN A 499 -52.43 3.27 14.55
CA GLN A 499 -53.12 2.10 15.14
C GLN A 499 -53.48 1.06 14.06
N ALA A 500 -54.00 1.49 12.92
CA ALA A 500 -54.34 0.59 11.81
C ALA A 500 -53.07 -0.02 11.17
N PHE A 501 -51.93 0.67 11.21
CA PHE A 501 -50.64 0.10 10.84
C PHE A 501 -50.17 -0.93 11.87
N ALA A 502 -50.21 -0.62 13.17
CA ALA A 502 -49.86 -1.56 14.24
C ALA A 502 -50.68 -2.86 14.19
N GLN A 503 -51.97 -2.79 13.83
CA GLN A 503 -52.79 -3.98 13.59
C GLN A 503 -52.32 -4.78 12.36
N ARG A 504 -51.99 -4.11 11.25
CA ARG A 504 -51.47 -4.76 10.03
C ARG A 504 -50.08 -5.36 10.19
N LEU A 505 -49.27 -4.91 11.15
CA LEU A 505 -47.96 -5.51 11.43
C LEU A 505 -48.04 -6.99 11.84
N ASN A 506 -49.19 -7.47 12.30
CA ASN A 506 -49.43 -8.90 12.56
C ASN A 506 -49.35 -9.77 11.30
N LEU A 507 -49.52 -9.21 10.09
CA LEU A 507 -49.33 -9.92 8.82
C LEU A 507 -47.88 -10.44 8.65
N PHE A 508 -46.91 -9.83 9.33
CA PHE A 508 -45.49 -10.20 9.28
C PHE A 508 -45.05 -11.14 10.40
N ALA A 509 -45.94 -11.51 11.33
CA ALA A 509 -45.58 -12.30 12.51
C ALA A 509 -45.05 -13.73 12.21
N SER A 510 -45.27 -14.22 10.98
CA SER A 510 -44.72 -15.50 10.49
C SER A 510 -43.32 -15.39 9.87
N ASN A 511 -42.79 -14.18 9.64
CA ASN A 511 -41.47 -13.98 9.05
C ASN A 511 -40.36 -14.06 10.13
N PRO A 512 -39.36 -14.96 10.01
CA PRO A 512 -38.28 -15.09 11.00
C PRO A 512 -37.46 -13.81 11.27
N HIS A 513 -37.46 -12.86 10.32
CA HIS A 513 -36.75 -11.58 10.39
C HIS A 513 -37.61 -10.42 10.91
N PHE A 514 -38.85 -10.69 11.33
CA PHE A 514 -39.74 -9.72 11.95
C PHE A 514 -40.02 -10.10 13.42
N GLY A 515 -40.27 -9.10 14.26
CA GLY A 515 -40.74 -9.30 15.63
C GLY A 515 -41.72 -8.21 16.05
N ASN A 516 -42.98 -8.56 16.28
CA ASN A 516 -43.98 -7.59 16.75
C ASN A 516 -43.81 -7.30 18.25
N ARG A 517 -44.01 -6.05 18.67
CA ARG A 517 -44.14 -5.62 20.07
C ARG A 517 -45.25 -4.57 20.17
N GLN A 518 -45.72 -4.29 21.38
CA GLN A 518 -46.77 -3.29 21.56
C GLN A 518 -46.25 -1.89 21.16
N ASN A 519 -46.90 -1.27 20.17
CA ASN A 519 -46.55 0.01 19.53
C ASN A 519 -45.13 0.11 18.92
N LYS A 520 -44.39 -1.01 18.78
CA LYS A 520 -43.02 -1.04 18.22
C LYS A 520 -42.80 -2.33 17.43
N PHE A 521 -41.92 -2.31 16.43
CA PHE A 521 -41.55 -3.53 15.69
C PHE A 521 -40.05 -3.68 15.54
N ILE A 522 -39.61 -4.94 15.43
CA ILE A 522 -38.22 -5.31 15.24
C ILE A 522 -38.04 -5.87 13.83
N ILE A 523 -37.00 -5.39 13.14
CA ILE A 523 -36.48 -6.03 11.92
C ILE A 523 -35.08 -6.55 12.21
N LYS A 524 -34.83 -7.81 11.85
CA LYS A 524 -33.51 -8.46 11.94
C LYS A 524 -32.73 -8.21 10.64
N HIS A 525 -32.07 -7.06 10.60
CA HIS A 525 -31.22 -6.63 9.49
C HIS A 525 -29.92 -7.43 9.43
N TYR A 526 -29.18 -7.37 8.31
CA TYR A 526 -27.82 -7.95 8.24
C TYR A 526 -26.88 -7.45 9.35
N ALA A 527 -27.13 -6.25 9.85
CA ALA A 527 -26.34 -5.57 10.86
C ALA A 527 -26.80 -5.84 12.32
N GLY A 528 -27.98 -6.45 12.53
CA GLY A 528 -28.55 -6.73 13.85
C GLY A 528 -30.04 -6.37 13.97
N ASP A 529 -30.61 -6.64 15.15
CA ASP A 529 -32.02 -6.41 15.46
C ASP A 529 -32.27 -4.92 15.79
N VAL A 530 -33.03 -4.22 14.94
CA VAL A 530 -33.38 -2.79 15.15
C VAL A 530 -34.85 -2.66 15.54
N THR A 531 -35.11 -1.94 16.63
CA THR A 531 -36.48 -1.66 17.12
C THR A 531 -36.95 -0.28 16.65
N TYR A 532 -38.01 -0.23 15.87
CA TYR A 532 -38.65 0.98 15.36
C TYR A 532 -39.93 1.32 16.15
N ASP A 533 -40.16 2.62 16.38
CA ASP A 533 -41.40 3.14 16.97
C ASP A 533 -42.49 3.30 15.90
N VAL A 534 -43.73 2.93 16.23
CA VAL A 534 -44.88 3.12 15.33
C VAL A 534 -45.44 4.55 15.40
N LEU A 535 -45.28 5.24 16.53
CA LEU A 535 -45.88 6.56 16.75
C LEU A 535 -45.30 7.62 15.80
N GLY A 536 -46.17 8.26 15.01
CA GLY A 536 -45.84 9.25 14.00
C GLY A 536 -45.29 8.67 12.68
N ILE A 537 -45.27 7.34 12.50
CA ILE A 537 -44.64 6.72 11.32
C ILE A 537 -45.48 6.94 10.05
N SER A 538 -46.81 6.95 10.17
CA SER A 538 -47.74 7.11 9.04
C SER A 538 -47.67 8.51 8.41
N ASP A 539 -47.61 9.57 9.23
CA ASP A 539 -47.48 10.94 8.75
C ASP A 539 -46.13 11.22 8.08
N LYS A 540 -45.04 10.72 8.67
CA LYS A 540 -43.70 10.83 8.09
C LYS A 540 -43.58 10.14 6.73
N ASN A 541 -44.31 9.04 6.53
CA ASN A 541 -44.38 8.36 5.23
C ASN A 541 -45.31 9.07 4.23
N LYS A 542 -46.43 9.63 4.70
CA LYS A 542 -47.41 10.35 3.86
C LYS A 542 -46.75 11.48 3.07
N ASP A 543 -45.84 12.23 3.71
CA ASP A 543 -44.86 13.14 3.07
C ASP A 543 -45.41 13.99 1.90
N GLN A 544 -46.59 14.55 2.10
CA GLN A 544 -47.31 15.34 1.10
C GLN A 544 -47.51 16.76 1.62
N LEU A 545 -46.91 17.72 0.91
CA LEU A 545 -47.20 19.14 1.09
C LEU A 545 -48.68 19.40 0.75
N GLN A 546 -49.35 20.24 1.53
CA GLN A 546 -50.75 20.57 1.28
C GLN A 546 -50.88 21.29 -0.07
N LYS A 547 -51.95 21.02 -0.83
CA LYS A 547 -52.20 21.67 -2.13
C LYS A 547 -52.14 23.20 -1.98
N ASP A 548 -52.76 23.66 -0.91
CA ASP A 548 -52.98 25.04 -0.52
C ASP A 548 -51.63 25.79 -0.40
N LEU A 549 -50.59 25.13 0.13
CA LEU A 549 -49.22 25.68 0.19
C LEU A 549 -48.52 25.70 -1.17
N VAL A 550 -48.84 24.79 -2.09
CA VAL A 550 -48.33 24.83 -3.48
C VAL A 550 -49.01 25.96 -4.25
N GLU A 551 -50.32 26.14 -4.08
CA GLU A 551 -51.08 27.21 -4.75
C GLU A 551 -50.73 28.60 -4.16
N LEU A 552 -50.49 28.71 -2.84
CA LEU A 552 -49.89 29.88 -2.19
C LEU A 552 -48.57 30.27 -2.86
N ILE A 553 -47.65 29.32 -3.03
CA ILE A 553 -46.35 29.58 -3.69
C ILE A 553 -46.56 29.95 -5.17
N GLY A 554 -47.60 29.42 -5.81
CA GLY A 554 -48.07 29.86 -7.13
C GLY A 554 -48.47 31.35 -7.21
N THR A 555 -48.84 31.99 -6.10
CA THR A 555 -49.13 33.44 -6.04
C THR A 555 -47.89 34.32 -5.88
N SER A 556 -46.76 33.77 -5.43
CA SER A 556 -45.53 34.54 -5.14
C SER A 556 -45.02 35.34 -6.36
N ASN A 557 -44.56 36.56 -6.14
CA ASN A 557 -43.85 37.34 -7.16
C ASN A 557 -42.38 36.92 -7.32
N ASN A 558 -41.86 36.06 -6.44
CA ASN A 558 -40.48 35.58 -6.49
C ASN A 558 -40.33 34.47 -7.55
N HIS A 559 -39.59 34.77 -8.62
CA HIS A 559 -39.34 33.83 -9.72
C HIS A 559 -38.44 32.65 -9.32
N PHE A 560 -37.50 32.84 -8.39
CA PHE A 560 -36.65 31.77 -7.86
C PHE A 560 -37.47 30.78 -7.04
N LEU A 561 -38.33 31.27 -6.13
CA LEU A 561 -39.25 30.43 -5.36
C LEU A 561 -40.21 29.63 -6.28
N LYS A 562 -40.70 30.25 -7.36
CA LYS A 562 -41.50 29.57 -8.40
C LYS A 562 -40.72 28.55 -9.25
N THR A 563 -39.40 28.64 -9.28
CA THR A 563 -38.52 27.72 -10.02
C THR A 563 -38.14 26.50 -9.18
N ILE A 564 -37.93 26.65 -7.86
CA ILE A 564 -37.60 25.52 -6.98
C ILE A 564 -38.83 24.65 -6.65
N PHE A 565 -40.05 25.18 -6.74
CA PHE A 565 -41.28 24.40 -6.56
C PHE A 565 -41.81 23.80 -7.88
N PRO A 566 -42.17 22.50 -7.94
CA PRO A 566 -42.64 21.86 -9.16
C PRO A 566 -43.99 22.41 -9.61
N THR A 567 -44.05 22.89 -10.85
CA THR A 567 -45.10 23.80 -11.33
C THR A 567 -46.45 23.13 -11.66
N GLU A 568 -46.50 21.79 -11.79
CA GLU A 568 -47.72 21.07 -12.20
C GLU A 568 -48.16 19.98 -11.19
N VAL A 569 -49.10 20.33 -10.33
CA VAL A 569 -49.99 19.33 -9.72
C VAL A 569 -51.01 18.91 -10.78
N ASN A 570 -50.71 17.82 -11.50
CA ASN A 570 -51.57 17.31 -12.58
C ASN A 570 -52.95 16.89 -12.05
N LYS A 571 -53.95 17.79 -12.17
CA LYS A 571 -55.26 17.67 -11.49
C LYS A 571 -56.13 16.52 -12.02
N ASP A 572 -55.86 15.99 -13.22
CA ASP A 572 -56.57 14.86 -13.82
C ASP A 572 -56.05 13.47 -13.36
N SER A 573 -54.87 13.41 -12.73
CA SER A 573 -54.26 12.14 -12.31
C SER A 573 -54.99 11.51 -11.11
N LYS A 574 -55.88 10.55 -11.39
CA LYS A 574 -56.50 9.68 -10.36
C LYS A 574 -55.54 8.72 -9.64
N ARG A 575 -54.24 8.71 -9.96
CA ARG A 575 -53.24 7.96 -9.19
C ARG A 575 -52.90 8.71 -7.90
N ARG A 576 -52.83 7.97 -6.78
CA ARG A 576 -52.30 8.52 -5.51
C ARG A 576 -50.89 9.07 -5.72
N PRO A 577 -50.53 10.23 -5.13
CA PRO A 577 -49.16 10.72 -5.15
C PRO A 577 -48.21 9.73 -4.44
N PRO A 578 -46.94 9.63 -4.85
CA PRO A 578 -46.00 8.69 -4.25
C PRO A 578 -45.65 9.11 -2.81
N THR A 579 -45.74 8.17 -1.88
CA THR A 579 -45.31 8.36 -0.47
C THR A 579 -43.79 8.50 -0.38
N ALA A 580 -43.26 8.92 0.77
CA ALA A 580 -41.82 8.89 0.98
C ALA A 580 -41.26 7.47 0.76
N GLY A 581 -41.94 6.42 1.25
CA GLY A 581 -41.57 5.02 0.98
C GLY A 581 -41.46 4.70 -0.51
N ASP A 582 -42.43 5.09 -1.34
CA ASP A 582 -42.34 4.89 -2.79
C ASP A 582 -41.18 5.67 -3.44
N LYS A 583 -40.93 6.92 -3.01
CA LYS A 583 -39.79 7.74 -3.47
C LYS A 583 -38.45 7.07 -3.12
N ILE A 584 -38.33 6.55 -1.89
CA ILE A 584 -37.14 5.82 -1.40
C ILE A 584 -36.91 4.55 -2.22
N ILE A 585 -37.92 3.68 -2.35
CA ILE A 585 -37.81 2.43 -3.12
C ILE A 585 -37.40 2.72 -4.57
N LYS A 586 -37.96 3.76 -5.20
CA LYS A 586 -37.56 4.19 -6.55
C LYS A 586 -36.08 4.59 -6.58
N SER A 587 -35.67 5.56 -5.75
CA SER A 587 -34.29 6.08 -5.73
C SER A 587 -33.23 5.00 -5.42
N ALA A 588 -33.56 4.07 -4.52
CA ALA A 588 -32.68 2.95 -4.17
C ALA A 588 -32.50 1.98 -5.34
N ASN A 589 -33.57 1.66 -6.07
CA ASN A 589 -33.49 0.79 -7.24
C ASN A 589 -32.81 1.48 -8.44
N GLU A 590 -32.98 2.80 -8.63
CA GLU A 590 -32.21 3.58 -9.61
C GLU A 590 -30.71 3.62 -9.28
N LEU A 591 -30.34 3.72 -7.99
CA LEU A 591 -28.96 3.58 -7.53
C LEU A 591 -28.41 2.16 -7.76
N VAL A 592 -29.21 1.12 -7.46
CA VAL A 592 -28.86 -0.29 -7.74
C VAL A 592 -28.56 -0.49 -9.22
N GLU A 593 -29.39 0.06 -10.11
CA GLU A 593 -29.23 -0.07 -11.57
C GLU A 593 -28.02 0.70 -12.12
N LYS A 594 -27.68 1.87 -11.55
CA LYS A 594 -26.43 2.56 -11.86
C LYS A 594 -25.22 1.73 -11.45
N LEU A 595 -25.20 1.26 -10.20
CA LEU A 595 -24.07 0.51 -9.65
C LEU A 595 -23.81 -0.82 -10.37
N SER A 596 -24.87 -1.54 -10.78
CA SER A 596 -24.73 -2.82 -11.50
C SER A 596 -24.15 -2.70 -12.91
N LYS A 597 -24.14 -1.50 -13.49
CA LYS A 597 -23.46 -1.17 -14.77
C LYS A 597 -21.99 -0.77 -14.58
N THR A 598 -21.47 -0.86 -13.35
CA THR A 598 -20.08 -0.52 -12.98
C THR A 598 -19.40 -1.68 -12.28
N LYS A 599 -18.07 -1.63 -12.18
CA LYS A 599 -17.23 -2.56 -11.42
C LYS A 599 -17.01 -2.00 -10.01
N PRO A 600 -17.62 -2.57 -8.95
CA PRO A 600 -17.58 -1.98 -7.62
C PRO A 600 -16.30 -2.35 -6.85
N SER A 601 -15.66 -1.33 -6.30
CA SER A 601 -14.67 -1.39 -5.22
C SER A 601 -15.35 -1.03 -3.89
N TYR A 602 -14.82 -1.51 -2.77
CA TYR A 602 -15.49 -1.34 -1.46
C TYR A 602 -14.53 -0.81 -0.40
N ILE A 603 -14.98 0.20 0.35
CA ILE A 603 -14.28 0.71 1.53
C ILE A 603 -15.21 0.57 2.75
N ARG A 604 -14.73 -0.14 3.77
CA ARG A 604 -15.41 -0.36 5.05
C ARG A 604 -14.69 0.47 6.12
N THR A 605 -15.30 1.56 6.55
CA THR A 605 -14.76 2.49 7.54
C THR A 605 -15.21 2.12 8.95
N ILE A 606 -14.32 2.26 9.92
CA ILE A 606 -14.49 1.88 11.32
C ILE A 606 -14.15 3.08 12.20
N LYS A 607 -14.98 3.33 13.21
CA LYS A 607 -14.76 4.31 14.28
C LYS A 607 -14.18 3.58 15.50
N PRO A 608 -12.94 3.88 15.95
CA PRO A 608 -12.31 3.11 17.02
C PRO A 608 -12.92 3.37 18.41
N ASN A 609 -13.50 4.54 18.64
CA ASN A 609 -14.06 4.95 19.92
C ASN A 609 -15.23 5.94 19.72
N GLN A 610 -16.10 6.08 20.73
CA GLN A 610 -17.15 7.11 20.73
C GLN A 610 -16.66 8.44 21.35
N THR A 611 -15.51 8.44 22.04
CA THR A 611 -14.90 9.58 22.75
C THR A 611 -14.30 10.65 21.80
N LYS A 612 -14.14 10.31 20.50
CA LYS A 612 -13.48 11.12 19.46
C LYS A 612 -12.00 11.41 19.76
N ARG A 613 -11.34 10.57 20.58
CA ARG A 613 -9.93 10.73 20.97
C ARG A 613 -9.00 9.96 20.02
N PRO A 614 -7.81 10.48 19.70
CA PRO A 614 -6.78 9.69 19.02
C PRO A 614 -6.23 8.59 19.96
N GLU A 615 -5.70 7.51 19.38
CA GLU A 615 -5.08 6.34 20.06
C GLU A 615 -6.00 5.49 20.97
N ASP A 616 -7.16 6.01 21.40
CA ASP A 616 -8.21 5.30 22.11
C ASP A 616 -8.94 4.28 21.20
N TYR A 617 -9.21 3.07 21.70
CA TYR A 617 -9.77 1.95 20.94
C TYR A 617 -10.71 1.11 21.82
N ASP A 618 -12.01 1.26 21.60
CA ASP A 618 -13.06 0.49 22.28
C ASP A 618 -13.24 -0.86 21.58
N ASN A 619 -12.66 -1.89 22.22
CA ASN A 619 -12.67 -3.24 21.70
C ASN A 619 -14.09 -3.83 21.53
N ALA A 620 -15.08 -3.39 22.32
CA ALA A 620 -16.46 -3.87 22.19
C ALA A 620 -17.19 -3.19 21.02
N GLN A 621 -17.03 -1.87 20.87
CA GLN A 621 -17.62 -1.09 19.77
C GLN A 621 -16.99 -1.44 18.42
N VAL A 622 -15.69 -1.72 18.35
CA VAL A 622 -15.07 -2.18 17.10
C VAL A 622 -15.43 -3.63 16.79
N LEU A 623 -15.52 -4.53 17.78
CA LEU A 623 -16.02 -5.89 17.56
C LEU A 623 -17.47 -5.91 17.05
N HIS A 624 -18.32 -4.98 17.51
CA HIS A 624 -19.66 -4.77 16.96
C HIS A 624 -19.62 -4.31 15.49
N GLN A 625 -18.76 -3.37 15.14
CA GLN A 625 -18.54 -2.93 13.75
C GLN A 625 -18.00 -4.04 12.84
N VAL A 626 -17.03 -4.82 13.29
CA VAL A 626 -16.47 -5.98 12.56
C VAL A 626 -17.56 -6.99 12.20
N LYS A 627 -18.49 -7.25 13.13
CA LYS A 627 -19.65 -8.13 12.93
C LYS A 627 -20.65 -7.52 11.94
N TYR A 628 -21.16 -6.31 12.19
CA TYR A 628 -22.22 -5.76 11.33
C TYR A 628 -21.74 -5.44 9.91
N LEU A 629 -20.45 -5.10 9.72
CA LEU A 629 -19.84 -4.90 8.40
C LEU A 629 -19.59 -6.22 7.63
N GLY A 630 -19.88 -7.38 8.24
CA GLY A 630 -19.70 -8.71 7.65
C GLY A 630 -18.24 -9.04 7.34
N LEU A 631 -17.28 -8.51 8.11
CA LEU A 631 -15.86 -8.66 7.76
C LEU A 631 -15.38 -10.10 7.88
N GLN A 632 -15.91 -10.88 8.84
CA GLN A 632 -15.60 -12.30 8.97
C GLN A 632 -16.05 -13.09 7.73
N GLU A 633 -17.24 -12.82 7.22
CA GLU A 633 -17.81 -13.43 6.01
C GLU A 633 -16.98 -13.05 4.79
N ASN A 634 -16.64 -11.77 4.64
CA ASN A 634 -15.78 -11.28 3.56
C ASN A 634 -14.42 -12.01 3.53
N VAL A 635 -13.79 -12.22 4.69
CA VAL A 635 -12.53 -12.98 4.82
C VAL A 635 -12.74 -14.46 4.51
N ARG A 636 -13.80 -15.10 5.04
CA ARG A 636 -14.15 -16.50 4.78
C ARG A 636 -14.32 -16.77 3.28
N ILE A 637 -15.09 -15.93 2.60
CA ILE A 637 -15.34 -15.99 1.15
C ILE A 637 -14.03 -15.83 0.38
N ARG A 638 -13.27 -14.75 0.65
CA ARG A 638 -12.05 -14.43 -0.10
C ARG A 638 -10.92 -15.47 0.07
N ARG A 639 -10.94 -16.25 1.15
CA ARG A 639 -9.96 -17.33 1.42
C ARG A 639 -10.42 -18.72 0.94
N ALA A 640 -11.73 -18.95 0.81
CA ALA A 640 -12.27 -20.21 0.26
C ALA A 640 -12.44 -20.18 -1.28
N GLY A 641 -12.51 -18.98 -1.87
CA GLY A 641 -12.26 -18.77 -3.30
C GLY A 641 -10.76 -18.70 -3.63
N PHE A 642 -10.44 -18.14 -4.80
CA PHE A 642 -9.07 -18.00 -5.31
C PHE A 642 -8.59 -16.55 -5.16
N ALA A 643 -7.44 -16.34 -4.49
CA ALA A 643 -6.90 -15.00 -4.22
C ALA A 643 -6.46 -14.22 -5.48
N TYR A 644 -6.18 -14.91 -6.59
CA TYR A 644 -5.87 -14.29 -7.88
C TYR A 644 -6.51 -15.07 -9.02
N ARG A 645 -7.11 -14.36 -9.97
CA ARG A 645 -7.72 -14.89 -11.20
C ARG A 645 -7.35 -13.98 -12.38
N GLN A 646 -6.93 -14.55 -13.50
CA GLN A 646 -6.59 -13.78 -14.71
C GLN A 646 -6.71 -14.63 -15.98
N THR A 647 -7.08 -14.01 -17.09
CA THR A 647 -7.09 -14.65 -18.42
C THR A 647 -5.67 -15.06 -18.85
N PHE A 648 -5.55 -16.14 -19.63
CA PHE A 648 -4.25 -16.74 -19.95
C PHE A 648 -3.29 -15.77 -20.65
N ASP A 649 -3.80 -14.95 -21.57
CA ASP A 649 -3.08 -13.89 -22.29
C ASP A 649 -2.32 -12.95 -21.33
N LYS A 650 -3.01 -12.36 -20.36
CA LYS A 650 -2.47 -11.37 -19.42
C LYS A 650 -1.59 -12.00 -18.34
N PHE A 651 -1.86 -13.26 -17.97
CA PHE A 651 -0.95 -13.99 -17.09
C PHE A 651 0.39 -14.25 -17.79
N VAL A 652 0.34 -14.68 -19.06
CA VAL A 652 1.55 -14.89 -19.87
C VAL A 652 2.26 -13.56 -20.10
N GLU A 653 1.57 -12.50 -20.50
CA GLU A 653 2.15 -11.15 -20.67
C GLU A 653 2.87 -10.64 -19.42
N ARG A 654 2.32 -10.88 -18.21
CA ARG A 654 2.96 -10.43 -16.97
C ARG A 654 4.12 -11.32 -16.52
N PHE A 655 4.07 -12.63 -16.79
CA PHE A 655 4.98 -13.62 -16.19
C PHE A 655 5.85 -14.45 -17.16
N TYR A 656 5.78 -14.26 -18.49
CA TYR A 656 6.57 -15.02 -19.48
C TYR A 656 8.08 -15.06 -19.19
N LEU A 657 8.63 -13.95 -18.68
CA LEU A 657 10.03 -13.78 -18.28
C LEU A 657 10.50 -14.73 -17.16
N LEU A 658 9.57 -15.37 -16.44
CA LEU A 658 9.88 -16.39 -15.43
C LEU A 658 10.20 -17.76 -16.05
N SER A 659 9.74 -18.02 -17.28
CA SER A 659 10.02 -19.26 -18.01
C SER A 659 11.13 -19.06 -19.04
N PRO A 660 12.26 -19.79 -18.96
CA PRO A 660 13.28 -19.83 -20.01
C PRO A 660 12.77 -20.36 -21.35
N THR A 661 11.59 -20.98 -21.38
CA THR A 661 10.94 -21.51 -22.58
C THR A 661 10.02 -20.46 -23.24
N CYS A 662 9.44 -19.54 -22.44
CA CYS A 662 8.56 -18.48 -22.93
C CYS A 662 9.28 -17.15 -23.18
N SER A 663 10.49 -16.95 -22.62
CA SER A 663 11.32 -15.76 -22.84
C SER A 663 12.78 -16.08 -23.17
N TYR A 664 13.34 -15.34 -24.11
CA TYR A 664 14.78 -15.24 -24.33
C TYR A 664 15.25 -13.79 -24.16
N ALA A 665 16.30 -13.58 -23.37
CA ALA A 665 16.94 -12.28 -23.09
C ALA A 665 16.07 -11.15 -22.50
N GLY A 666 14.75 -11.34 -22.35
CA GLY A 666 13.78 -10.35 -21.92
C GLY A 666 12.62 -10.19 -22.92
N ASP A 667 12.78 -10.70 -24.14
CA ASP A 667 11.76 -10.71 -25.18
C ASP A 667 10.79 -11.89 -24.98
N TYR A 668 9.55 -11.76 -25.45
CA TYR A 668 8.58 -12.85 -25.51
C TYR A 668 8.81 -13.71 -26.75
N THR A 669 8.98 -15.03 -26.57
CA THR A 669 9.40 -15.94 -27.65
C THR A 669 8.55 -17.20 -27.79
N TRP A 670 7.44 -17.29 -27.05
CA TRP A 670 6.52 -18.43 -27.12
C TRP A 670 5.74 -18.48 -28.45
N LYS A 671 5.33 -19.68 -28.87
CA LYS A 671 4.60 -19.94 -30.13
C LYS A 671 3.50 -21.01 -30.02
N GLY A 672 3.23 -21.53 -28.82
CA GLY A 672 2.10 -22.42 -28.56
C GLY A 672 0.87 -21.63 -28.10
N SER A 673 -0.14 -22.32 -27.56
CA SER A 673 -1.28 -21.66 -26.91
C SER A 673 -0.85 -20.88 -25.65
N GLU A 674 -1.64 -19.88 -25.27
CA GLU A 674 -1.45 -19.15 -24.01
C GLU A 674 -1.59 -20.10 -22.81
N LEU A 675 -2.55 -21.03 -22.87
CA LEU A 675 -2.80 -22.05 -21.84
C LEU A 675 -1.56 -22.93 -21.59
N ASP A 676 -0.82 -23.30 -22.64
CA ASP A 676 0.41 -24.08 -22.50
C ASP A 676 1.60 -23.24 -22.01
N ALA A 677 1.64 -21.94 -22.33
CA ALA A 677 2.58 -21.02 -21.70
C ALA A 677 2.30 -20.84 -20.20
N VAL A 678 1.04 -20.73 -19.78
CA VAL A 678 0.65 -20.69 -18.36
C VAL A 678 1.19 -21.93 -17.62
N LYS A 679 0.93 -23.13 -18.16
CA LYS A 679 1.44 -24.39 -17.59
C LYS A 679 2.97 -24.39 -17.47
N GLU A 680 3.68 -23.99 -18.53
CA GLU A 680 5.15 -23.97 -18.53
C GLU A 680 5.73 -22.89 -17.59
N ILE A 681 5.06 -21.75 -17.39
CA ILE A 681 5.42 -20.72 -16.40
C ILE A 681 5.25 -21.25 -14.96
N LEU A 682 4.11 -21.86 -14.64
CA LEU A 682 3.83 -22.44 -13.31
C LEU A 682 4.82 -23.57 -12.97
N LYS A 683 5.12 -24.41 -13.96
CA LYS A 683 6.10 -25.50 -13.88
C LYS A 683 7.55 -24.99 -13.74
N ALA A 684 7.94 -23.94 -14.48
CA ALA A 684 9.26 -23.32 -14.37
C ALA A 684 9.49 -22.66 -13.01
N THR A 685 8.45 -22.02 -12.47
CA THR A 685 8.44 -21.37 -11.14
C THR A 685 8.28 -22.36 -9.98
N ARG A 686 7.86 -23.60 -10.27
CA ARG A 686 7.72 -24.73 -9.33
C ARG A 686 6.63 -24.53 -8.28
N ILE A 687 5.52 -23.93 -8.68
CA ILE A 687 4.34 -23.80 -7.83
C ILE A 687 3.66 -25.19 -7.72
N PRO A 688 3.21 -25.63 -6.53
CA PRO A 688 2.47 -26.89 -6.38
C PRO A 688 1.13 -26.85 -7.11
N GLU A 689 0.71 -27.97 -7.72
CA GLU A 689 -0.62 -28.10 -8.35
C GLU A 689 -1.77 -27.92 -7.34
N ALA A 690 -1.51 -28.09 -6.04
CA ALA A 690 -2.47 -27.77 -4.99
C ALA A 690 -2.80 -26.26 -4.89
N GLU A 691 -1.88 -25.37 -5.31
CA GLU A 691 -1.97 -23.91 -5.16
C GLU A 691 -2.62 -23.18 -6.34
N TYR A 692 -2.87 -23.87 -7.46
CA TYR A 692 -3.55 -23.29 -8.62
C TYR A 692 -4.57 -24.24 -9.23
N GLN A 693 -5.49 -23.68 -10.02
CA GLN A 693 -6.33 -24.42 -10.95
C GLN A 693 -6.37 -23.67 -12.29
N ILE A 694 -6.64 -24.41 -13.37
CA ILE A 694 -6.71 -23.89 -14.74
C ILE A 694 -8.14 -24.13 -15.19
N GLY A 695 -8.88 -23.04 -15.46
CA GLY A 695 -10.24 -23.09 -15.99
C GLY A 695 -10.27 -23.20 -17.52
N THR A 696 -11.39 -22.79 -18.12
CA THR A 696 -11.57 -22.80 -19.57
C THR A 696 -10.93 -21.59 -20.27
N SER A 697 -10.83 -20.43 -19.59
CA SER A 697 -10.20 -19.21 -20.13
C SER A 697 -9.22 -18.52 -19.17
N LYS A 698 -9.26 -18.88 -17.87
CA LYS A 698 -8.48 -18.21 -16.80
C LYS A 698 -7.64 -19.18 -15.97
N VAL A 699 -6.54 -18.67 -15.44
CA VAL A 699 -5.77 -19.29 -14.38
C VAL A 699 -6.19 -18.72 -13.03
N PHE A 700 -6.33 -19.61 -12.04
CA PHE A 700 -6.76 -19.29 -10.69
C PHE A 700 -5.66 -19.74 -9.71
N ILE A 701 -5.26 -18.86 -8.78
CA ILE A 701 -4.27 -19.15 -7.74
C ILE A 701 -4.95 -19.01 -6.38
N LYS A 702 -4.81 -20.03 -5.52
CA LYS A 702 -5.49 -20.10 -4.22
C LYS A 702 -4.88 -19.15 -3.21
N THR A 703 -3.59 -19.28 -2.89
CA THR A 703 -2.95 -18.44 -1.87
C THR A 703 -2.41 -17.11 -2.42
N PRO A 704 -2.57 -16.00 -1.67
CA PRO A 704 -1.91 -14.74 -2.00
C PRO A 704 -0.37 -14.86 -1.92
N GLU A 705 0.17 -15.73 -1.06
CA GLU A 705 1.61 -16.00 -0.95
C GLU A 705 2.22 -16.47 -2.28
N THR A 706 1.48 -17.28 -3.05
CA THR A 706 1.94 -17.80 -4.35
C THR A 706 2.04 -16.71 -5.42
N ILE A 707 1.09 -15.75 -5.48
CA ILE A 707 1.18 -14.61 -6.40
C ILE A 707 2.27 -13.60 -5.95
N PHE A 708 2.44 -13.35 -4.65
CA PHE A 708 3.58 -12.58 -4.15
C PHE A 708 4.93 -13.25 -4.50
N ALA A 709 5.01 -14.58 -4.49
CA ALA A 709 6.20 -15.31 -4.90
C ALA A 709 6.51 -15.14 -6.40
N LEU A 710 5.49 -15.18 -7.28
CA LEU A 710 5.63 -14.91 -8.72
C LEU A 710 6.20 -13.51 -8.99
N GLU A 711 5.61 -12.48 -8.38
CA GLU A 711 6.09 -11.09 -8.52
C GLU A 711 7.52 -10.93 -7.96
N THR A 712 7.81 -11.52 -6.80
CA THR A 712 9.17 -11.50 -6.22
C THR A 712 10.20 -12.17 -7.12
N MET A 713 9.85 -13.23 -7.85
CA MET A 713 10.73 -13.83 -8.86
C MET A 713 10.92 -12.92 -10.09
N ARG A 714 9.88 -12.17 -10.47
CA ARG A 714 9.86 -11.24 -11.61
C ARG A 714 10.70 -9.99 -11.36
N ASP A 715 10.56 -9.35 -10.20
CA ASP A 715 11.41 -8.21 -9.81
C ASP A 715 12.88 -8.63 -9.70
N LYS A 716 13.12 -9.82 -9.16
CA LYS A 716 14.46 -10.43 -9.07
C LYS A 716 15.08 -10.70 -10.44
N TYR A 717 14.29 -10.97 -11.49
CA TYR A 717 14.80 -11.03 -12.86
C TYR A 717 15.34 -9.65 -13.30
N TRP A 718 14.53 -8.61 -13.16
CA TRP A 718 14.89 -7.24 -13.55
C TRP A 718 16.09 -6.70 -12.76
N HIS A 719 16.15 -6.91 -11.44
CA HIS A 719 17.29 -6.55 -10.60
C HIS A 719 18.59 -7.23 -11.08
N ASN A 720 18.51 -8.50 -11.50
CA ASN A 720 19.67 -9.21 -12.08
C ASN A 720 20.10 -8.65 -13.45
N MET A 721 19.18 -8.11 -14.26
CA MET A 721 19.52 -7.47 -15.53
C MET A 721 20.11 -6.07 -15.32
N ALA A 722 19.53 -5.25 -14.45
CA ALA A 722 20.07 -3.97 -14.02
C ALA A 722 21.51 -4.13 -13.49
N ALA A 723 21.75 -5.12 -12.63
CA ALA A 723 23.10 -5.41 -12.10
C ALA A 723 24.11 -5.80 -13.21
N LYS A 724 23.70 -6.50 -14.27
CA LYS A 724 24.56 -6.79 -15.44
C LYS A 724 24.91 -5.51 -16.19
N ILE A 725 23.93 -4.63 -16.44
CA ILE A 725 24.10 -3.35 -17.15
C ILE A 725 25.01 -2.42 -16.34
N GLN A 726 24.73 -2.20 -15.06
CA GLN A 726 25.57 -1.43 -14.15
C GLN A 726 27.02 -1.96 -14.10
N ARG A 727 27.21 -3.28 -14.06
CA ARG A 727 28.55 -3.90 -14.08
C ARG A 727 29.27 -3.67 -15.41
N ALA A 728 28.57 -3.68 -16.53
CA ALA A 728 29.13 -3.35 -17.85
C ALA A 728 29.52 -1.86 -17.94
N PHE A 729 28.66 -0.96 -17.46
CA PHE A 729 28.89 0.48 -17.42
C PHE A 729 30.08 0.85 -16.51
N ARG A 730 30.09 0.40 -15.25
CA ARG A 730 31.22 0.60 -14.32
C ARG A 730 32.54 0.06 -14.90
N ARG A 731 32.50 -1.08 -15.62
CA ARG A 731 33.68 -1.62 -16.35
C ARG A 731 34.09 -0.78 -17.57
N ARG A 732 33.17 -0.08 -18.25
CA ARG A 732 33.48 0.89 -19.33
C ARG A 732 34.13 2.16 -18.75
N LEU A 733 33.60 2.67 -17.64
CA LEU A 733 34.14 3.84 -16.94
C LEU A 733 35.58 3.58 -16.46
N GLN A 734 35.84 2.45 -15.80
CA GLN A 734 37.20 2.07 -15.39
C GLN A 734 38.18 2.01 -16.58
N ARG A 735 37.76 1.52 -17.75
CA ARG A 735 38.63 1.51 -18.95
C ARG A 735 38.98 2.92 -19.45
N LYS A 736 38.07 3.91 -19.33
CA LYS A 736 38.40 5.32 -19.63
C LYS A 736 39.50 5.81 -18.68
N ILE A 737 39.31 5.61 -17.37
CA ILE A 737 40.26 6.02 -16.32
C ILE A 737 41.64 5.37 -16.56
N ASP A 738 41.67 4.04 -16.75
CA ASP A 738 42.90 3.29 -17.06
C ASP A 738 43.65 3.81 -18.30
N ALA A 739 42.92 4.31 -19.31
CA ALA A 739 43.51 4.85 -20.53
C ALA A 739 44.09 6.25 -20.30
N ILE A 740 43.36 7.14 -19.62
CA ILE A 740 43.81 8.48 -19.23
C ILE A 740 45.08 8.38 -18.37
N THR A 741 45.10 7.50 -17.36
CA THR A 741 46.28 7.28 -16.50
C THR A 741 47.51 6.83 -17.31
N LYS A 742 47.34 5.98 -18.34
CA LYS A 742 48.45 5.56 -19.22
C LYS A 742 48.99 6.72 -20.07
N ILE A 743 48.10 7.57 -20.59
CA ILE A 743 48.47 8.76 -21.39
C ILE A 743 49.22 9.77 -20.51
N GLN A 744 48.66 10.12 -19.34
CA GLN A 744 49.31 11.02 -18.37
C GLN A 744 50.70 10.52 -17.96
N ARG A 745 50.86 9.21 -17.72
CA ARG A 745 52.17 8.61 -17.41
C ARG A 745 53.16 8.76 -18.56
N ALA A 746 52.75 8.48 -19.79
CA ALA A 746 53.62 8.63 -20.96
C ALA A 746 54.07 10.09 -21.18
N ILE A 747 53.18 11.06 -20.98
CA ILE A 747 53.51 12.49 -21.08
C ILE A 747 54.50 12.92 -19.99
N LYS A 748 54.32 12.45 -18.74
CA LYS A 748 55.26 12.72 -17.63
C LYS A 748 56.63 12.09 -17.86
N GLU A 749 56.69 10.86 -18.35
CA GLU A 749 57.95 10.18 -18.72
C GLU A 749 58.67 10.87 -19.90
N PHE A 750 57.93 11.53 -20.80
CA PHE A 750 58.51 12.31 -21.91
C PHE A 750 59.03 13.70 -21.47
N LYS A 751 58.27 14.46 -20.67
CA LYS A 751 58.58 15.87 -20.35
C LYS A 751 59.75 16.10 -19.40
N HIS A 752 60.04 15.17 -18.47
CA HIS A 752 61.00 15.41 -17.38
C HIS A 752 62.21 14.46 -17.37
N GLY A 753 62.33 13.58 -18.38
CA GLY A 753 63.20 12.41 -18.30
C GLY A 753 62.78 11.48 -17.15
N ASN A 754 63.57 10.42 -16.89
CA ASN A 754 63.24 9.49 -15.80
C ASN A 754 64.05 9.77 -14.52
N ILE A 755 63.62 10.79 -13.78
CA ILE A 755 64.11 11.14 -12.43
C ILE A 755 64.11 9.91 -11.49
N PHE A 756 63.13 9.01 -11.66
CA PHE A 756 62.98 7.78 -10.88
C PHE A 756 64.04 6.70 -11.22
N GLU A 757 64.72 6.80 -12.37
CA GLU A 757 65.90 5.96 -12.69
C GLU A 757 67.18 6.56 -12.12
N GLN A 758 67.37 7.88 -12.23
CA GLN A 758 68.50 8.57 -11.58
C GLN A 758 68.52 8.30 -10.07
N LEU A 759 67.34 8.30 -9.42
CA LEU A 759 67.20 7.98 -8.00
C LEU A 759 67.50 6.49 -7.68
N ARG A 760 67.13 5.56 -8.58
CA ARG A 760 67.49 4.13 -8.48
C ARG A 760 69.01 3.93 -8.51
N ASP A 761 69.67 4.63 -9.41
CA ASP A 761 71.09 4.44 -9.67
C ASP A 761 71.92 5.12 -8.56
N PHE A 762 71.56 6.33 -8.11
CA PHE A 762 72.07 6.92 -6.86
C PHE A 762 71.90 6.00 -5.64
N GLY A 763 70.74 5.33 -5.52
CA GLY A 763 70.48 4.33 -4.48
C GLY A 763 71.36 3.07 -4.57
N THR A 764 71.95 2.82 -5.73
CA THR A 764 72.91 1.72 -5.96
C THR A 764 74.34 2.17 -5.68
N THR A 765 74.76 3.30 -6.27
CA THR A 765 76.13 3.83 -6.24
C THR A 765 76.48 4.48 -4.90
N ASN A 766 75.66 5.42 -4.43
CA ASN A 766 76.02 6.29 -3.30
C ASN A 766 75.55 5.72 -1.96
N VAL A 767 74.38 5.07 -1.96
CA VAL A 767 73.70 4.57 -0.74
C VAL A 767 74.21 3.17 -0.35
N LEU A 768 74.19 2.20 -1.27
CA LEU A 768 74.69 0.84 -1.01
C LEU A 768 76.20 0.68 -1.24
N LYS A 769 76.83 1.54 -2.06
CA LYS A 769 78.26 1.50 -2.43
C LYS A 769 78.73 0.11 -2.90
N TYR A 770 77.88 -0.60 -3.63
CA TYR A 770 78.13 -1.99 -4.08
C TYR A 770 78.53 -2.99 -2.97
N ARG A 771 78.12 -2.78 -1.70
CA ARG A 771 78.43 -3.69 -0.58
C ARG A 771 77.35 -4.76 -0.33
N LYS A 772 76.33 -4.86 -1.17
CA LYS A 772 75.16 -5.73 -0.97
C LYS A 772 74.70 -6.43 -2.23
N GLU A 773 74.52 -7.75 -2.16
CA GLU A 773 74.00 -8.60 -3.24
C GLU A 773 72.69 -8.06 -3.83
N ARG A 774 72.50 -8.32 -5.12
CA ARG A 774 71.38 -7.78 -5.90
C ARG A 774 70.42 -8.89 -6.28
N ARG A 775 69.12 -8.67 -6.05
CA ARG A 775 68.07 -9.58 -6.54
C ARG A 775 67.85 -9.39 -8.04
N THR A 776 67.54 -10.47 -8.74
CA THR A 776 67.26 -10.41 -10.19
C THR A 776 66.09 -9.46 -10.53
N MET A 777 65.10 -9.35 -9.64
CA MET A 777 63.98 -8.38 -9.77
C MET A 777 64.38 -6.93 -9.51
N SER A 778 65.48 -6.69 -8.77
CA SER A 778 66.01 -5.34 -8.52
C SER A 778 66.85 -4.81 -9.69
N LEU A 779 67.26 -5.69 -10.62
CA LEU A 779 68.10 -5.39 -11.79
C LEU A 779 67.29 -5.26 -13.09
N LEU A 780 65.95 -5.22 -13.02
CA LEU A 780 65.09 -5.00 -14.18
C LEU A 780 65.14 -3.54 -14.61
N GLY A 781 65.46 -3.25 -15.88
CA GLY A 781 65.48 -1.87 -16.41
C GLY A 781 64.14 -1.14 -16.35
N SER A 782 63.04 -1.89 -16.37
CA SER A 782 61.69 -1.35 -16.15
C SER A 782 61.42 -0.93 -14.70
N ARG A 783 62.28 -1.30 -13.74
CA ARG A 783 62.16 -0.83 -12.35
C ARG A 783 62.82 0.55 -12.22
N SER A 784 62.03 1.49 -11.72
CA SER A 784 62.42 2.83 -11.31
C SER A 784 61.87 3.11 -9.91
N PHE A 785 62.56 3.93 -9.12
CA PHE A 785 62.18 4.24 -7.74
C PHE A 785 61.05 5.29 -7.74
N MET A 786 59.79 4.85 -7.63
CA MET A 786 58.61 5.70 -7.73
C MET A 786 58.18 6.32 -6.40
N GLY A 787 58.65 5.80 -5.26
CA GLY A 787 58.21 6.25 -3.95
C GLY A 787 56.80 5.76 -3.58
N ASP A 788 55.76 6.47 -3.98
CA ASP A 788 54.38 6.29 -3.52
C ASP A 788 53.63 5.17 -4.29
N TYR A 789 53.89 3.89 -3.97
CA TYR A 789 53.27 2.76 -4.66
C TYR A 789 51.83 2.46 -4.24
N LEU A 790 51.37 2.96 -3.09
CA LEU A 790 49.97 2.87 -2.66
C LEU A 790 49.12 4.03 -3.21
N VAL A 791 49.74 5.01 -3.87
CA VAL A 791 49.10 6.22 -4.44
C VAL A 791 48.41 7.04 -3.33
N CYS A 792 49.08 7.20 -2.20
CA CYS A 792 48.60 7.93 -1.03
C CYS A 792 48.30 9.41 -1.31
N ASN A 793 48.93 10.00 -2.33
CA ASN A 793 48.69 11.39 -2.73
C ASN A 793 47.65 11.56 -3.86
N GLY A 794 46.90 10.51 -4.23
CA GLY A 794 45.81 10.58 -5.23
C GLY A 794 44.42 10.78 -4.61
N VAL A 795 43.47 11.38 -5.34
CA VAL A 795 42.15 11.78 -4.80
C VAL A 795 41.31 10.58 -4.30
N LYS A 796 41.08 9.58 -5.16
CA LYS A 796 40.26 8.39 -4.91
C LYS A 796 41.12 7.10 -5.04
N SER A 797 41.89 6.75 -4.01
CA SER A 797 42.79 5.57 -4.00
C SER A 797 42.75 4.81 -2.66
N LYS A 798 43.27 3.57 -2.62
CA LYS A 798 43.41 2.83 -1.35
C LYS A 798 44.44 3.49 -0.43
N GLY A 799 45.56 3.98 -0.95
CA GLY A 799 46.57 4.67 -0.16
C GLY A 799 46.02 5.97 0.45
N SER A 800 45.23 6.74 -0.31
CA SER A 800 44.68 8.00 0.19
C SER A 800 43.52 7.82 1.15
N PHE A 801 42.72 6.76 1.00
CA PHE A 801 41.79 6.33 2.04
C PHE A 801 42.52 6.04 3.36
N ILE A 802 43.58 5.23 3.34
CA ILE A 802 44.38 4.94 4.55
C ILE A 802 44.97 6.22 5.11
N LYS A 803 45.60 7.06 4.27
CA LYS A 803 46.20 8.35 4.64
C LYS A 803 45.21 9.26 5.37
N ARG A 804 43.98 9.41 4.84
CA ARG A 804 42.89 10.17 5.48
C ARG A 804 42.47 9.55 6.80
N GLN A 805 42.23 8.24 6.84
CA GLN A 805 41.78 7.53 8.05
C GLN A 805 42.79 7.61 9.21
N VAL A 806 44.11 7.68 8.92
CA VAL A 806 45.15 7.88 9.95
C VAL A 806 45.56 9.34 10.17
N GLY A 807 44.87 10.32 9.56
CA GLY A 807 45.07 11.75 9.80
C GLY A 807 46.37 12.36 9.25
N ILE A 808 47.15 11.66 8.41
CA ILE A 808 48.41 12.20 7.86
C ILE A 808 48.11 13.21 6.76
N LYS A 809 48.32 14.51 7.02
CA LYS A 809 48.11 15.57 6.02
C LYS A 809 49.28 15.67 5.01
N GLU A 810 50.52 15.54 5.48
CA GLU A 810 51.77 15.71 4.71
C GLU A 810 51.84 14.87 3.40
N PRO A 811 52.56 15.33 2.36
CA PRO A 811 52.80 14.52 1.16
C PRO A 811 53.65 13.28 1.47
N ILE A 812 53.23 12.13 0.94
CA ILE A 812 53.93 10.85 1.14
C ILE A 812 55.02 10.68 0.06
N MET A 813 56.28 10.59 0.49
CA MET A 813 57.47 10.46 -0.36
C MET A 813 57.79 9.01 -0.74
N PHE A 814 57.45 8.04 0.12
CA PHE A 814 57.48 6.60 -0.18
C PHE A 814 56.32 5.89 0.53
N SER A 815 55.65 4.97 -0.15
CA SER A 815 54.62 4.12 0.44
C SER A 815 54.68 2.68 -0.08
N LEU A 816 54.61 1.69 0.83
CA LEU A 816 54.54 0.27 0.46
C LEU A 816 53.98 -0.57 1.63
N GLY A 817 53.41 -1.73 1.30
CA GLY A 817 53.24 -2.80 2.28
C GLY A 817 54.59 -3.46 2.61
N GLY A 818 54.81 -3.78 3.88
CA GLY A 818 55.98 -4.50 4.37
C GLY A 818 55.63 -5.32 5.61
N GLU A 819 56.65 -5.79 6.32
CA GLU A 819 56.47 -6.61 7.53
C GLU A 819 57.41 -6.17 8.65
N MET A 820 56.99 -6.39 9.89
CA MET A 820 57.77 -6.11 11.10
C MET A 820 57.82 -7.37 11.97
N LEU A 821 58.99 -7.66 12.56
CA LEU A 821 59.13 -8.81 13.44
C LEU A 821 58.64 -8.48 14.86
N PHE A 822 57.60 -9.16 15.30
CA PHE A 822 57.00 -8.97 16.62
C PHE A 822 57.26 -10.18 17.53
N THR A 823 57.73 -9.93 18.75
CA THR A 823 58.02 -10.96 19.76
C THR A 823 57.27 -10.68 21.06
N LYS A 824 56.27 -11.52 21.39
CA LYS A 824 55.75 -11.58 22.77
C LYS A 824 56.68 -12.44 23.64
N PHE A 825 56.71 -12.17 24.94
CA PHE A 825 57.41 -13.02 25.91
C PHE A 825 56.89 -14.45 25.85
N GLY A 826 57.77 -15.44 26.00
CA GLY A 826 57.43 -16.87 25.96
C GLY A 826 56.94 -17.40 24.60
N ARG A 827 57.03 -16.65 23.49
CA ARG A 827 56.54 -17.10 22.17
C ARG A 827 57.55 -16.84 21.05
N SER A 828 57.51 -17.72 20.03
CA SER A 828 58.26 -17.54 18.78
C SER A 828 57.93 -16.21 18.10
N ALA A 829 58.93 -15.63 17.43
CA ALA A 829 58.76 -14.38 16.69
C ALA A 829 57.80 -14.55 15.49
N LEU A 830 56.89 -13.59 15.31
CA LEU A 830 55.92 -13.58 14.22
C LEU A 830 56.16 -12.36 13.32
N ARG A 831 56.09 -12.57 12.00
CA ARG A 831 56.11 -11.49 11.00
C ARG A 831 54.70 -10.92 10.89
N LEU A 832 54.50 -9.68 11.32
CA LEU A 832 53.23 -8.97 11.18
C LEU A 832 53.28 -8.04 9.97
N LYS A 833 52.22 -8.06 9.15
CA LYS A 833 52.09 -7.17 7.99
C LYS A 833 51.80 -5.75 8.45
N LYS A 834 52.47 -4.78 7.84
CA LYS A 834 52.37 -3.35 8.11
C LYS A 834 52.36 -2.56 6.80
N THR A 835 51.90 -1.32 6.87
CA THR A 835 52.04 -0.35 5.79
C THR A 835 53.05 0.71 6.23
N PHE A 836 54.09 0.92 5.44
CA PHE A 836 55.08 1.97 5.66
C PHE A 836 54.69 3.20 4.83
N MET A 837 54.65 4.37 5.46
CA MET A 837 54.51 5.67 4.78
C MET A 837 55.59 6.62 5.28
N LEU A 838 56.40 7.15 4.37
CA LEU A 838 57.48 8.08 4.65
C LEU A 838 57.08 9.47 4.16
N THR A 839 57.17 10.48 5.02
CA THR A 839 57.04 11.91 4.66
C THR A 839 58.40 12.60 4.69
N MET A 840 58.43 13.93 4.60
CA MET A 840 59.66 14.71 4.77
C MET A 840 60.14 14.78 6.23
N GLN A 841 59.30 14.42 7.22
CA GLN A 841 59.63 14.52 8.65
C GLN A 841 59.65 13.16 9.36
N ASN A 842 58.74 12.24 9.00
CA ASN A 842 58.43 11.05 9.76
C ASN A 842 58.33 9.79 8.88
N LEU A 843 58.73 8.65 9.42
CA LEU A 843 58.37 7.32 8.91
C LEU A 843 57.27 6.73 9.80
N TYR A 844 56.08 6.55 9.23
CA TYR A 844 54.92 5.96 9.89
C TYR A 844 54.84 4.46 9.59
N ILE A 845 54.62 3.67 10.65
CA ILE A 845 54.30 2.24 10.60
C ILE A 845 52.82 2.10 10.95
N ILE A 846 52.01 1.75 9.95
CA ILE A 846 50.55 1.62 10.06
C ILE A 846 50.18 0.14 10.14
N THR A 847 49.29 -0.19 11.07
CA THR A 847 48.69 -1.52 11.21
C THR A 847 47.24 -1.52 10.74
N ALA A 848 46.71 -2.70 10.42
CA ALA A 848 45.30 -2.90 10.11
C ALA A 848 44.66 -3.83 11.13
N SER A 849 43.44 -3.52 11.56
CA SER A 849 42.65 -4.30 12.53
C SER A 849 41.24 -4.52 12.00
N ASN A 850 40.64 -5.68 12.31
CA ASN A 850 39.24 -5.93 12.02
C ASN A 850 38.40 -5.46 13.22
N LEU A 851 37.46 -4.55 12.97
CA LEU A 851 36.56 -3.97 13.97
C LEU A 851 35.16 -3.92 13.35
N ASN A 852 34.16 -4.48 14.03
CA ASN A 852 32.77 -4.58 13.55
C ASN A 852 32.65 -5.09 12.10
N ASN A 853 33.43 -6.12 11.77
CA ASN A 853 33.54 -6.74 10.44
C ASN A 853 34.08 -5.83 9.30
N GLN A 854 34.58 -4.63 9.64
CA GLN A 854 35.28 -3.71 8.73
C GLN A 854 36.79 -3.68 9.04
N VAL A 855 37.60 -3.16 8.10
CA VAL A 855 39.06 -3.02 8.27
C VAL A 855 39.40 -1.58 8.65
N ALA A 856 39.75 -1.36 9.90
CA ALA A 856 40.31 -0.10 10.38
C ALA A 856 41.84 -0.07 10.17
N TYR A 857 42.39 1.13 9.97
CA TYR A 857 43.83 1.36 9.91
C TYR A 857 44.23 2.36 11.00
N SER A 858 45.34 2.10 11.69
CA SER A 858 45.88 2.99 12.73
C SER A 858 47.41 3.05 12.68
N ILE A 859 47.97 4.18 13.11
CA ILE A 859 49.42 4.31 13.31
C ILE A 859 49.80 3.50 14.55
N GLU A 860 50.77 2.60 14.39
CA GLU A 860 51.34 1.79 15.47
C GLU A 860 52.64 2.42 15.99
N PHE A 861 53.46 2.98 15.09
CA PHE A 861 54.67 3.72 15.43
C PHE A 861 54.90 4.90 14.47
N THR A 862 55.35 6.03 15.02
CA THR A 862 55.85 7.19 14.28
C THR A 862 57.33 7.35 14.61
N ILE A 863 58.20 7.31 13.59
CA ILE A 863 59.66 7.41 13.75
C ILE A 863 60.12 8.74 13.12
N PRO A 864 60.47 9.77 13.90
CA PRO A 864 61.01 11.02 13.37
C PRO A 864 62.37 10.81 12.72
N LEU A 865 62.57 11.35 11.51
CA LEU A 865 63.78 11.13 10.71
C LEU A 865 65.06 11.67 11.36
N ASN A 866 64.94 12.67 12.23
CA ASN A 866 66.04 13.21 13.03
C ASN A 866 66.47 12.28 14.18
N SER A 867 65.59 11.38 14.63
CA SER A 867 65.86 10.44 15.72
C SER A 867 66.68 9.22 15.26
N ILE A 868 66.71 8.92 13.96
CA ILE A 868 67.46 7.80 13.40
C ILE A 868 68.97 8.07 13.53
N LYS A 869 69.71 7.11 14.12
CA LYS A 869 71.17 7.12 14.28
C LYS A 869 71.84 6.47 13.06
N ASN A 870 71.42 5.26 12.72
CA ASN A 870 71.86 4.54 11.53
C ASN A 870 70.80 3.52 11.09
N VAL A 871 70.99 2.95 9.90
CA VAL A 871 70.20 1.83 9.37
C VAL A 871 71.14 0.67 9.10
N SER A 872 70.84 -0.49 9.69
CA SER A 872 71.68 -1.68 9.63
C SER A 872 71.15 -2.72 8.64
N LEU A 873 72.04 -3.26 7.80
CA LEU A 873 71.75 -4.13 6.67
C LEU A 873 72.75 -5.30 6.59
N THR A 874 72.30 -6.44 6.05
CA THR A 874 73.21 -7.54 5.69
C THR A 874 73.96 -7.26 4.38
N THR A 875 74.98 -8.05 4.03
CA THR A 875 75.60 -8.10 2.68
C THR A 875 74.81 -8.94 1.66
N LEU A 876 73.93 -9.85 2.08
CA LEU A 876 73.22 -10.83 1.22
C LEU A 876 71.92 -10.27 0.60
N GLN A 877 71.26 -10.99 -0.30
CA GLN A 877 70.05 -10.51 -1.01
C GLN A 877 68.72 -10.57 -0.22
N ASP A 878 68.76 -10.40 1.10
CA ASP A 878 67.59 -10.40 1.98
C ASP A 878 66.73 -9.11 1.87
N ASP A 879 65.55 -9.06 2.54
CA ASP A 879 64.65 -7.88 2.63
C ASP A 879 64.66 -7.17 4.00
N TRP A 880 65.45 -7.65 4.96
CA TRP A 880 65.53 -7.13 6.32
C TRP A 880 66.44 -5.92 6.48
N PHE A 881 66.07 -5.03 7.39
CA PHE A 881 66.86 -3.90 7.84
C PHE A 881 66.44 -3.52 9.25
N ALA A 882 67.38 -3.03 10.07
CA ALA A 882 67.04 -2.41 11.34
C ALA A 882 67.14 -0.88 11.22
N ILE A 883 66.20 -0.16 11.81
CA ILE A 883 66.30 1.28 12.06
C ILE A 883 66.77 1.44 13.50
N ASN A 884 67.99 1.94 13.67
CA ASN A 884 68.59 2.17 14.97
C ASN A 884 68.40 3.62 15.40
N ILE A 885 67.83 3.86 16.58
CA ILE A 885 67.39 5.20 17.03
C ILE A 885 68.38 5.75 18.07
N LYS A 886 68.47 7.09 18.18
CA LYS A 886 69.31 7.82 19.15
C LYS A 886 68.76 7.78 20.59
N SER A 887 67.55 7.28 20.81
CA SER A 887 66.87 7.29 22.11
C SER A 887 67.33 6.13 22.99
N SER A 888 67.59 6.43 24.26
CA SER A 888 67.88 5.44 25.31
C SER A 888 66.63 4.73 25.87
N THR A 889 65.42 5.18 25.50
CA THR A 889 64.15 4.69 26.07
C THR A 889 63.32 3.82 25.12
N GLN A 890 63.60 3.83 23.81
CA GLN A 890 62.87 3.03 22.81
C GLN A 890 63.74 1.89 22.27
N PRO A 891 63.16 0.72 21.94
CA PRO A 891 63.86 -0.32 21.19
C PRO A 891 64.02 0.06 19.71
N ASP A 892 65.01 -0.55 19.06
CA ASP A 892 65.23 -0.41 17.61
C ASP A 892 64.26 -1.29 16.80
N TYR A 893 63.90 -0.84 15.59
CA TYR A 893 62.87 -1.49 14.78
C TYR A 893 63.47 -2.42 13.71
N LEU A 894 63.23 -3.72 13.82
CA LEU A 894 63.62 -4.72 12.81
C LEU A 894 62.48 -4.95 11.79
N LEU A 895 62.69 -4.48 10.57
CA LEU A 895 61.70 -4.38 9.50
C LEU A 895 62.11 -5.21 8.28
N ASN A 896 61.13 -5.60 7.47
CA ASN A 896 61.30 -6.30 6.19
C ASN A 896 60.52 -5.57 5.09
N CYS A 897 61.20 -5.21 3.99
CA CYS A 897 60.60 -4.48 2.88
C CYS A 897 61.25 -4.87 1.55
N VAL A 898 60.43 -5.34 0.60
CA VAL A 898 60.86 -5.79 -0.74
C VAL A 898 61.59 -4.69 -1.53
N PHE A 899 61.25 -3.42 -1.26
CA PHE A 899 61.92 -2.26 -1.84
C PHE A 899 62.81 -1.50 -0.82
N LYS A 900 63.40 -2.18 0.18
CA LYS A 900 64.21 -1.51 1.22
C LYS A 900 65.32 -0.60 0.68
N THR A 901 65.97 -0.95 -0.45
CA THR A 901 66.98 -0.08 -1.08
C THR A 901 66.41 1.29 -1.45
N GLU A 902 65.17 1.31 -1.93
CA GLU A 902 64.48 2.52 -2.35
C GLU A 902 64.03 3.34 -1.15
N LEU A 903 63.35 2.72 -0.17
CA LEU A 903 63.02 3.33 1.12
C LEU A 903 64.26 3.98 1.75
N ILE A 904 65.37 3.25 1.86
CA ILE A 904 66.63 3.74 2.45
C ILE A 904 67.28 4.84 1.59
N THR A 905 67.09 4.83 0.27
CA THR A 905 67.52 5.91 -0.63
C THR A 905 66.71 7.19 -0.38
N HIS A 906 65.39 7.09 -0.20
CA HIS A 906 64.57 8.24 0.22
C HIS A 906 64.97 8.73 1.62
N LEU A 907 65.14 7.84 2.62
CA LEU A 907 65.59 8.19 3.96
C LEU A 907 66.93 8.97 3.94
N LYS A 908 67.92 8.46 3.19
CA LYS A 908 69.26 9.08 3.08
C LYS A 908 69.25 10.39 2.27
N LYS A 909 68.33 10.54 1.31
CA LYS A 909 68.16 11.78 0.52
C LYS A 909 67.42 12.87 1.30
N ILE A 910 66.49 12.50 2.20
CA ILE A 910 65.78 13.45 3.08
C ILE A 910 66.67 13.85 4.28
N ASN A 911 67.35 12.88 4.90
CA ASN A 911 68.29 13.14 5.99
C ASN A 911 69.67 12.50 5.70
N ASN A 912 70.61 13.32 5.22
CA ASN A 912 71.96 12.85 4.90
C ASN A 912 72.80 12.48 6.15
N ASN A 913 72.36 12.80 7.36
CA ASN A 913 73.08 12.44 8.59
C ASN A 913 72.83 10.97 9.02
N ILE A 914 71.91 10.25 8.38
CA ILE A 914 71.67 8.83 8.65
C ILE A 914 72.84 7.98 8.11
N ASN A 915 73.52 7.25 8.98
CA ASN A 915 74.57 6.31 8.59
C ASN A 915 74.00 4.96 8.12
N ILE A 916 74.69 4.28 7.20
CA ILE A 916 74.20 3.03 6.57
C ILE A 916 75.24 1.93 6.77
N ASN A 917 74.97 1.09 7.76
CA ASN A 917 75.84 0.01 8.18
C ASN A 917 75.49 -1.24 7.36
N ILE A 918 76.48 -1.81 6.68
CA ILE A 918 76.31 -3.02 5.86
C ILE A 918 77.35 -4.03 6.35
N SER A 919 76.89 -5.14 6.94
CA SER A 919 77.69 -6.16 7.63
C SER A 919 77.19 -7.57 7.30
N SER A 920 77.83 -8.63 7.79
CA SER A 920 77.33 -10.01 7.68
C SER A 920 76.10 -10.29 8.57
N THR A 921 75.85 -9.42 9.56
CA THR A 921 74.74 -9.51 10.51
C THR A 921 73.97 -8.19 10.62
N ILE A 922 72.75 -8.22 11.18
CA ILE A 922 71.99 -7.02 11.55
C ILE A 922 72.04 -6.87 13.07
N GLU A 923 72.48 -5.71 13.53
CA GLU A 923 72.62 -5.38 14.95
C GLU A 923 71.56 -4.36 15.37
N TYR A 924 70.78 -4.66 16.41
CA TYR A 924 69.71 -3.77 16.88
C TYR A 924 69.37 -3.97 18.36
N ASN A 925 68.95 -2.89 19.03
CA ASN A 925 68.54 -2.90 20.43
C ASN A 925 67.11 -3.45 20.58
N LYS A 926 66.97 -4.78 20.70
CA LYS A 926 65.67 -5.47 20.84
C LYS A 926 64.91 -5.10 22.12
N LYS A 927 65.62 -4.62 23.14
CA LYS A 927 65.10 -3.80 24.23
C LYS A 927 66.00 -2.56 24.36
N PRO A 928 65.53 -1.45 24.96
CA PRO A 928 66.40 -0.32 25.28
C PRO A 928 67.71 -0.78 25.93
N ASN A 929 68.83 -0.27 25.42
CA ASN A 929 70.21 -0.63 25.81
C ASN A 929 70.59 -2.13 25.78
N LYS A 930 69.79 -3.02 25.15
CA LYS A 930 70.14 -4.44 24.98
C LYS A 930 70.28 -4.83 23.51
N LEU A 931 71.53 -4.78 23.03
CA LEU A 931 71.93 -5.19 21.69
C LEU A 931 71.56 -6.65 21.42
N HIS A 932 71.10 -6.92 20.20
CA HIS A 932 70.72 -8.23 19.71
C HIS A 932 71.16 -8.38 18.25
N ILE A 933 71.88 -9.47 17.96
CA ILE A 933 72.46 -9.74 16.64
C ILE A 933 71.58 -10.73 15.89
N VAL A 934 71.24 -10.42 14.64
CA VAL A 934 70.55 -11.32 13.69
C VAL A 934 71.53 -11.76 12.62
N LYS A 935 71.84 -13.05 12.56
CA LYS A 935 72.77 -13.60 11.55
C LYS A 935 72.03 -13.78 10.22
N CYS A 936 72.70 -13.52 9.11
CA CYS A 936 72.19 -13.84 7.77
C CYS A 936 73.10 -14.90 7.13
N LYS A 937 72.53 -15.94 6.53
CA LYS A 937 73.29 -17.01 5.88
C LYS A 937 72.71 -17.37 4.51
N VAL A 938 73.59 -17.87 3.64
CA VAL A 938 73.19 -18.52 2.40
C VAL A 938 72.65 -19.92 2.72
N ASP A 939 71.53 -20.28 2.11
CA ASP A 939 70.79 -21.52 2.36
C ASP A 939 69.95 -21.86 1.12
N GLU A 940 70.27 -22.95 0.42
CA GLU A 940 69.53 -23.34 -0.78
C GLU A 940 68.09 -23.79 -0.49
N THR A 941 67.80 -24.21 0.75
CA THR A 941 66.44 -24.58 1.15
C THR A 941 65.51 -23.37 1.31
N ALA A 942 66.06 -22.15 1.35
CA ALA A 942 65.29 -20.92 1.35
C ALA A 942 64.48 -20.75 0.04
N PRO A 943 63.30 -20.11 0.08
CA PRO A 943 62.49 -19.90 -1.12
C PRO A 943 63.22 -19.05 -2.17
N LYS A 944 62.97 -19.30 -3.46
CA LYS A 944 63.68 -18.63 -4.57
C LYS A 944 63.55 -17.09 -4.59
N TYR A 945 62.49 -16.55 -3.99
CA TYR A 945 62.18 -15.11 -3.97
C TYR A 945 61.74 -14.60 -2.58
N SER A 946 62.09 -15.30 -1.49
CA SER A 946 61.77 -14.92 -0.11
C SER A 946 62.85 -15.42 0.85
N ASP A 947 62.92 -14.86 2.05
CA ASP A 947 63.73 -15.38 3.14
C ASP A 947 62.95 -16.36 4.05
N ASN A 948 63.68 -17.14 4.84
CA ASN A 948 63.19 -17.89 5.99
C ASN A 948 63.80 -17.30 7.27
N TYR A 949 62.98 -16.88 8.25
CA TYR A 949 63.45 -16.40 9.55
C TYR A 949 63.21 -17.47 10.64
N LYS A 950 64.26 -17.93 11.32
CA LYS A 950 64.16 -18.84 12.49
C LYS A 950 65.30 -18.56 13.48
N SER A 951 64.99 -18.52 14.77
CA SER A 951 65.98 -18.39 15.87
C SER A 951 67.07 -17.33 15.63
N SER A 952 66.65 -16.09 15.36
CA SER A 952 67.54 -14.95 15.05
C SER A 952 68.52 -15.18 13.88
N THR A 953 68.17 -16.10 12.97
CA THR A 953 68.89 -16.38 11.72
C THR A 953 67.95 -16.17 10.53
N ILE A 954 68.43 -15.43 9.53
CA ILE A 954 67.80 -15.22 8.22
C ILE A 954 68.50 -16.16 7.22
N SER A 955 67.76 -17.13 6.69
CA SER A 955 68.18 -17.98 5.57
C SER A 955 67.69 -17.36 4.24
N VAL A 956 68.61 -17.10 3.31
CA VAL A 956 68.31 -16.65 1.93
C VAL A 956 69.14 -17.45 0.92
N ARG A 957 68.70 -17.52 -0.34
CA ARG A 957 69.59 -18.00 -1.42
C ARG A 957 70.63 -16.95 -1.77
N GLN A 958 71.75 -17.36 -2.37
CA GLN A 958 72.77 -16.46 -2.92
C GLN A 958 72.17 -15.52 -3.99
N GLY A 959 72.57 -14.25 -3.98
CA GLY A 959 72.12 -13.24 -4.94
C GLY A 959 73.03 -13.10 -6.15
N ASN A 960 72.72 -12.12 -7.00
CA ASN A 960 73.67 -11.64 -8.01
C ASN A 960 74.72 -10.76 -7.30
N ALA A 961 75.95 -10.73 -7.82
CA ALA A 961 77.05 -9.97 -7.23
C ALA A 961 76.68 -8.49 -7.00
N ALA A 962 77.22 -7.87 -5.95
CA ALA A 962 76.78 -6.56 -5.48
C ALA A 962 76.97 -5.42 -6.52
N ASN A 963 78.00 -5.55 -7.36
CA ASN A 963 78.32 -4.71 -8.52
C ASN A 963 77.44 -4.94 -9.77
N SER A 964 76.44 -5.85 -9.73
CA SER A 964 75.58 -6.13 -10.88
C SER A 964 74.80 -4.89 -11.32
N ASN A 965 74.90 -4.54 -12.60
CA ASN A 965 74.19 -3.40 -13.18
C ASN A 965 72.74 -3.74 -13.57
N SER A 966 71.86 -2.73 -13.52
CA SER A 966 70.50 -2.82 -14.04
C SER A 966 70.51 -3.08 -15.56
N LYS A 967 69.70 -4.01 -16.04
CA LYS A 967 69.53 -4.24 -17.48
C LYS A 967 68.91 -2.99 -18.13
N PRO A 968 69.19 -2.68 -19.42
CA PRO A 968 68.49 -1.61 -20.11
C PRO A 968 66.97 -1.88 -20.18
N LYS A 969 66.15 -0.82 -20.32
CA LYS A 969 64.73 -0.99 -20.63
C LYS A 969 64.59 -1.70 -22.00
N PRO A 970 63.71 -2.71 -22.13
CA PRO A 970 63.42 -3.29 -23.43
C PRO A 970 62.78 -2.22 -24.32
N GLN A 971 63.45 -1.88 -25.43
CA GLN A 971 62.88 -0.95 -26.41
C GLN A 971 61.56 -1.51 -26.94
N LYS A 972 60.52 -0.67 -26.99
CA LYS A 972 59.29 -1.04 -27.71
C LYS A 972 59.65 -1.22 -29.18
N LYS A 973 59.42 -2.40 -29.75
CA LYS A 973 59.42 -2.58 -31.21
C LYS A 973 58.48 -1.52 -31.79
N ARG A 974 59.00 -0.67 -32.70
CA ARG A 974 58.14 0.23 -33.49
C ARG A 974 57.13 -0.65 -34.23
N MET A 975 55.84 -0.51 -33.91
CA MET A 975 54.80 -1.12 -34.73
C MET A 975 54.72 -0.31 -36.02
N SER A 976 55.01 -0.98 -37.14
CA SER A 976 54.74 -0.44 -38.47
C SER A 976 53.23 -0.26 -38.65
N ASN A 977 52.81 0.93 -39.08
CA ASN A 977 51.41 1.16 -39.46
C ASN A 977 51.06 0.23 -40.63
N GLY A 978 50.05 -0.64 -40.45
CA GLY A 978 49.83 -1.80 -41.34
C GLY A 978 48.52 -2.56 -41.09
N VAL A 979 47.41 -1.82 -41.20
CA VAL A 979 46.06 -2.22 -41.65
C VAL A 979 45.69 -3.72 -41.74
N ASN A 980 44.52 -4.06 -41.18
CA ASN A 980 43.68 -5.24 -41.42
C ASN A 980 44.21 -6.66 -41.09
N ARG A 981 43.58 -7.32 -40.10
CA ARG A 981 42.68 -8.45 -40.42
C ARG A 981 41.66 -8.80 -39.33
N THR A 982 40.49 -9.22 -39.80
CA THR A 982 39.34 -9.78 -39.11
C THR A 982 39.67 -10.92 -38.13
N THR A 983 39.06 -10.93 -36.94
CA THR A 983 39.10 -12.07 -36.00
C THR A 983 37.76 -12.81 -35.96
N LYS A 984 37.65 -13.97 -36.65
CA LYS A 984 36.68 -15.02 -36.29
C LYS A 984 37.28 -15.94 -35.21
N PRO A 985 36.49 -16.54 -34.30
CA PRO A 985 37.00 -17.27 -33.14
C PRO A 985 37.12 -18.78 -33.38
N VAL A 986 38.17 -19.42 -32.85
CA VAL A 986 38.29 -20.90 -32.74
C VAL A 986 38.93 -21.29 -31.38
N SER A 987 38.52 -22.48 -30.93
CA SER A 987 38.74 -23.19 -29.66
C SER A 987 39.98 -22.95 -28.78
N THR A 988 39.74 -23.11 -27.47
CA THR A 988 40.74 -23.59 -26.51
C THR A 988 40.97 -25.10 -26.68
N SER A 989 42.23 -25.54 -26.73
CA SER A 989 42.61 -26.96 -26.66
C SER A 989 43.60 -27.25 -25.53
N VAL A 990 43.65 -28.52 -25.09
CA VAL A 990 44.34 -28.96 -23.87
C VAL A 990 45.73 -29.50 -24.19
N ASN A 991 46.72 -29.29 -23.30
CA ASN A 991 48.02 -29.94 -23.40
C ASN A 991 47.90 -31.46 -23.13
N LYS A 992 48.42 -32.28 -24.03
CA LYS A 992 49.01 -33.59 -23.69
C LYS A 992 50.54 -33.47 -23.65
N ALA A 993 51.17 -34.48 -23.03
CA ALA A 993 52.60 -34.55 -22.73
C ALA A 993 53.43 -34.94 -23.99
N PRO A 994 54.78 -34.83 -23.96
CA PRO A 994 55.61 -35.02 -25.16
C PRO A 994 55.84 -36.50 -25.51
N ALA A 995 56.21 -36.75 -26.77
CA ALA A 995 56.71 -38.04 -27.27
C ALA A 995 58.18 -37.91 -27.75
N PRO A 996 58.99 -38.98 -27.72
CA PRO A 996 60.42 -38.92 -28.04
C PRO A 996 60.78 -39.15 -29.52
N ALA A 997 61.97 -38.68 -29.86
CA ALA A 997 62.92 -39.03 -30.94
C ALA A 997 62.52 -39.91 -32.16
N ALA A 998 62.87 -39.38 -33.36
CA ALA A 998 63.43 -40.03 -34.56
C ALA A 998 62.57 -41.09 -35.31
N GLN A 999 62.55 -41.16 -36.65
CA GLN A 999 63.68 -41.25 -37.59
C GLN A 999 63.41 -40.56 -38.97
N GLN A 1000 64.25 -40.85 -39.98
CA GLN A 1000 64.41 -40.09 -41.25
C GLN A 1000 63.97 -40.89 -42.50
N ARG A 1001 63.60 -40.17 -43.59
CA ARG A 1001 63.86 -40.43 -45.05
C ARG A 1001 63.03 -39.43 -45.91
N THR A 1002 63.62 -38.40 -46.54
CA THR A 1002 64.15 -38.33 -47.94
C THR A 1002 63.09 -38.61 -49.04
N ARG A 1003 62.60 -37.61 -49.80
CA ARG A 1003 63.14 -36.99 -51.08
C ARG A 1003 63.01 -37.89 -52.34
N PRO A 1004 62.94 -37.40 -53.61
CA PRO A 1004 62.78 -36.01 -54.12
C PRO A 1004 61.59 -35.84 -55.17
N PRO A 1005 61.68 -35.28 -56.42
CA PRO A 1005 61.09 -33.95 -56.71
C PRO A 1005 60.16 -33.89 -58.00
N PRO A 1006 60.14 -32.90 -58.96
CA PRO A 1006 58.89 -32.52 -59.70
C PRO A 1006 58.95 -32.71 -61.25
N PRO A 1007 57.92 -32.25 -62.01
CA PRO A 1007 58.18 -31.38 -63.19
C PRO A 1007 57.13 -30.25 -63.43
N THR A 1008 57.11 -29.65 -64.63
CA THR A 1008 56.66 -28.26 -64.92
C THR A 1008 55.75 -28.06 -66.17
N ALA A 1009 54.96 -26.98 -66.16
CA ALA A 1009 54.41 -26.23 -67.33
C ALA A 1009 53.30 -26.93 -68.18
N GLN A 1010 52.57 -26.29 -69.12
CA GLN A 1010 52.78 -25.01 -69.86
C GLN A 1010 51.45 -24.29 -70.30
N THR A 1011 51.58 -23.15 -71.00
CA THR A 1011 50.59 -22.11 -71.40
C THR A 1011 49.45 -22.52 -72.38
N THR A 1012 48.38 -21.71 -72.57
CA THR A 1012 48.27 -20.73 -73.72
C THR A 1012 47.28 -19.53 -73.53
N LYS A 1013 47.73 -18.32 -73.97
CA LYS A 1013 47.14 -17.22 -74.82
C LYS A 1013 45.59 -17.02 -74.92
N LYS A 1014 44.99 -15.83 -75.20
CA LYS A 1014 45.42 -14.50 -75.73
C LYS A 1014 44.41 -13.36 -75.33
N ALA A 1015 44.60 -12.08 -75.73
CA ALA A 1015 43.73 -10.93 -75.38
C ALA A 1015 43.69 -9.77 -76.43
N ALA A 1016 42.73 -8.81 -76.32
CA ALA A 1016 42.64 -7.51 -77.05
C ALA A 1016 41.62 -6.50 -76.40
N ALA A 1017 41.65 -5.21 -76.78
CA ALA A 1017 40.81 -4.05 -76.34
C ALA A 1017 40.97 -2.86 -77.37
N PRO A 1018 40.46 -1.59 -77.22
CA PRO A 1018 39.73 -0.90 -76.13
C PRO A 1018 38.43 -0.06 -76.51
N PRO A 1019 38.24 1.28 -76.24
CA PRO A 1019 37.12 1.88 -75.45
C PRO A 1019 36.29 2.96 -76.24
N PRO A 1020 35.70 4.12 -75.74
CA PRO A 1020 35.39 4.68 -74.38
C PRO A 1020 34.05 5.50 -74.15
N LYS A 1021 33.73 5.86 -72.87
CA LYS A 1021 33.02 7.10 -72.34
C LYS A 1021 31.49 7.32 -72.59
N ALA A 1022 30.67 7.95 -71.70
CA ALA A 1022 30.73 8.47 -70.29
C ALA A 1022 29.25 8.66 -69.74
N MET A 1023 28.78 9.45 -68.73
CA MET A 1023 29.28 10.47 -67.76
C MET A 1023 28.22 10.82 -66.64
N ALA A 1024 28.65 11.26 -65.41
CA ALA A 1024 27.93 12.08 -64.38
C ALA A 1024 26.57 11.61 -63.73
N LYS A 1025 26.11 12.00 -62.51
CA LYS A 1025 26.59 12.60 -61.21
C LYS A 1025 25.52 12.31 -60.10
N GLN A 1026 25.82 11.94 -58.83
CA GLN A 1026 26.04 12.75 -57.58
C GLN A 1026 24.91 13.74 -57.14
N ALA A 1027 24.57 14.02 -55.85
CA ALA A 1027 24.82 13.36 -54.53
C ALA A 1027 24.06 14.03 -53.33
N ALA A 1028 23.72 13.22 -52.30
CA ALA A 1028 23.75 13.40 -50.81
C ALA A 1028 23.28 14.66 -49.97
N SER A 1029 22.63 14.32 -48.83
CA SER A 1029 22.78 14.83 -47.42
C SER A 1029 22.26 16.19 -46.87
N ALA A 1030 21.21 16.10 -46.03
CA ALA A 1030 21.13 16.45 -44.57
C ALA A 1030 21.04 17.91 -43.98
N ALA A 1031 20.20 18.00 -42.92
CA ALA A 1031 20.36 18.72 -41.63
C ALA A 1031 19.67 20.09 -41.32
N TYR A 1032 18.85 20.06 -40.26
CA TYR A 1032 18.65 21.03 -39.13
C TYR A 1032 18.15 22.49 -39.29
N ASN A 1033 17.35 22.90 -38.27
CA ASN A 1033 17.01 24.26 -37.81
C ASN A 1033 16.14 25.18 -38.72
N VAL A 1034 15.50 26.27 -38.21
CA VAL A 1034 14.70 26.55 -36.99
C VAL A 1034 14.23 28.03 -37.07
N ASN A 1035 13.09 28.37 -36.44
CA ASN A 1035 12.49 29.72 -36.33
C ASN A 1035 11.98 30.39 -37.62
N GLY A 1036 10.87 31.12 -37.52
CA GLY A 1036 10.31 31.89 -38.64
C GLY A 1036 8.81 32.20 -38.54
N SER A 1037 8.49 33.25 -37.78
CA SER A 1037 7.38 34.20 -37.92
C SER A 1037 6.86 34.39 -39.38
N GLN A 1038 5.62 34.80 -39.68
CA GLN A 1038 4.47 35.28 -38.90
C GLN A 1038 3.28 35.55 -39.87
N HIS A 1039 2.02 35.55 -39.38
CA HIS A 1039 0.88 36.30 -39.97
C HIS A 1039 0.45 35.93 -41.42
N THR A 1040 -0.75 36.24 -41.95
CA THR A 1040 -2.02 36.77 -41.39
C THR A 1040 -3.23 36.26 -42.22
N HIS A 1041 -4.45 36.58 -41.77
CA HIS A 1041 -5.72 36.60 -42.51
C HIS A 1041 -5.62 37.11 -43.98
N LYS A 1042 -6.54 36.85 -44.92
CA LYS A 1042 -8.01 37.10 -44.83
C LYS A 1042 -8.77 36.50 -46.04
N ALA A 1043 -10.10 36.38 -45.93
CA ALA A 1043 -11.03 36.16 -47.08
C ALA A 1043 -11.35 37.52 -47.79
N PRO A 1044 -12.03 37.59 -48.97
CA PRO A 1044 -13.41 37.11 -49.21
C PRO A 1044 -13.74 36.55 -50.63
N ALA A 1045 -15.02 36.21 -50.89
CA ALA A 1045 -15.60 35.82 -52.20
C ALA A 1045 -16.21 37.02 -52.98
N PRO A 1046 -16.63 36.89 -54.27
CA PRO A 1046 -17.97 36.40 -54.72
C PRO A 1046 -17.91 35.37 -55.90
N VAL A 1047 -18.90 34.55 -56.32
CA VAL A 1047 -20.38 34.65 -56.58
C VAL A 1047 -20.70 35.41 -57.90
N PRO A 1048 -21.68 35.06 -58.81
CA PRO A 1048 -22.71 33.97 -58.87
C PRO A 1048 -22.92 33.18 -60.22
N GLN A 1049 -23.70 32.08 -60.14
CA GLN A 1049 -24.75 31.54 -61.06
C GLN A 1049 -24.66 31.53 -62.62
N GLN A 1050 -24.95 30.37 -63.23
CA GLN A 1050 -26.12 30.07 -64.13
C GLN A 1050 -26.10 28.56 -64.55
N ARG A 1051 -27.10 27.96 -65.21
CA ARG A 1051 -28.51 27.68 -64.82
C ARG A 1051 -29.02 26.48 -65.68
N GLN A 1052 -30.19 25.92 -65.35
CA GLN A 1052 -30.94 24.86 -66.09
C GLN A 1052 -30.41 23.41 -65.89
N GLN A 1053 -31.23 22.35 -65.92
CA GLN A 1053 -32.69 22.24 -66.15
C GLN A 1053 -33.32 21.11 -65.29
N GLN A 1054 -34.64 21.14 -65.05
CA GLN A 1054 -35.39 20.13 -64.27
C GLN A 1054 -36.45 19.44 -65.15
N VAL A 1055 -36.63 18.12 -65.05
CA VAL A 1055 -37.93 17.46 -65.32
C VAL A 1055 -38.17 16.31 -64.33
N LYS A 1056 -39.34 16.34 -63.68
CA LYS A 1056 -39.91 15.31 -62.78
C LYS A 1056 -40.60 14.19 -63.59
N LYS A 1057 -40.81 13.02 -62.98
CA LYS A 1057 -42.16 12.42 -62.82
C LYS A 1057 -42.20 11.21 -61.85
N THR A 1058 -43.35 11.12 -61.17
CA THR A 1058 -43.85 10.10 -60.21
C THR A 1058 -44.70 9.04 -60.99
N PRO A 1059 -45.39 8.01 -60.40
CA PRO A 1059 -45.89 7.87 -59.01
C PRO A 1059 -46.01 6.45 -58.38
N ALA A 1060 -46.65 6.40 -57.19
CA ALA A 1060 -47.43 5.28 -56.61
C ALA A 1060 -46.68 4.00 -56.15
N SER A 1061 -47.25 3.10 -55.32
CA SER A 1061 -48.18 3.22 -54.17
C SER A 1061 -48.20 1.88 -53.38
N ALA A 1062 -48.76 1.83 -52.17
CA ALA A 1062 -49.03 0.58 -51.42
C ALA A 1062 -50.49 0.08 -51.67
N PRO A 1063 -51.06 -0.96 -51.00
CA PRO A 1063 -50.51 -2.10 -50.23
C PRO A 1063 -51.19 -3.50 -50.49
N GLN A 1064 -50.62 -4.61 -49.95
CA GLN A 1064 -51.25 -5.95 -49.71
C GLN A 1064 -51.75 -6.78 -50.96
N PRO A 1065 -51.88 -8.14 -50.90
CA PRO A 1065 -52.86 -8.95 -50.10
C PRO A 1065 -52.20 -9.90 -49.06
N ARG A 1066 -52.83 -10.46 -47.99
CA ARG A 1066 -54.16 -11.12 -47.74
C ARG A 1066 -54.11 -12.61 -48.12
N GLN A 1067 -54.40 -13.61 -47.26
CA GLN A 1067 -55.66 -14.01 -46.56
C GLN A 1067 -55.33 -14.93 -45.35
N GLN A 1068 -56.18 -15.28 -44.36
CA GLN A 1068 -57.53 -14.88 -43.91
C GLN A 1068 -57.69 -15.24 -42.39
N GLN A 1069 -58.74 -14.75 -41.72
CA GLN A 1069 -59.12 -15.12 -40.34
C GLN A 1069 -60.37 -16.04 -40.32
N THR A 1070 -60.82 -16.42 -39.11
CA THR A 1070 -62.13 -17.03 -38.70
C THR A 1070 -62.13 -18.57 -38.50
N GLN A 1071 -62.96 -19.19 -37.63
CA GLN A 1071 -63.71 -18.74 -36.42
C GLN A 1071 -64.17 -19.95 -35.56
N ARG A 1072 -64.44 -19.71 -34.25
CA ARG A 1072 -65.35 -20.46 -33.34
C ARG A 1072 -65.00 -21.90 -32.89
N ALA A 1073 -65.72 -22.36 -31.86
CA ALA A 1073 -65.61 -23.63 -31.12
C ALA A 1073 -66.79 -24.60 -31.51
N PRO A 1074 -67.09 -25.78 -30.89
CA PRO A 1074 -66.91 -26.19 -29.47
C PRO A 1074 -66.50 -27.70 -29.28
N VAL A 1075 -67.06 -28.37 -28.26
CA VAL A 1075 -66.88 -29.79 -27.83
C VAL A 1075 -65.55 -30.04 -27.08
N GLN A 1076 -65.47 -30.37 -25.78
CA GLN A 1076 -66.23 -31.23 -24.83
C GLN A 1076 -66.12 -32.75 -25.02
N GLN A 1077 -65.11 -33.35 -24.36
CA GLN A 1077 -65.20 -34.60 -23.60
C GLN A 1077 -63.88 -34.74 -22.81
N GLN A 1078 -63.77 -35.41 -21.68
CA GLN A 1078 -64.56 -35.65 -20.46
C GLN A 1078 -63.78 -36.76 -19.72
N GLN A 1079 -63.97 -36.87 -18.39
CA GLN A 1079 -63.47 -37.96 -17.52
C GLN A 1079 -61.93 -37.94 -17.33
N GLN A 1080 -61.40 -37.78 -16.10
CA GLN A 1080 -61.43 -38.70 -14.93
C GLN A 1080 -60.60 -39.97 -15.23
N VAL A 1081 -59.75 -40.50 -14.34
CA VAL A 1081 -60.05 -40.94 -12.97
C VAL A 1081 -58.81 -40.89 -12.05
N HIS A 1082 -58.93 -40.11 -10.97
CA HIS A 1082 -58.59 -40.37 -9.55
C HIS A 1082 -57.22 -40.90 -9.01
N LYS A 1083 -56.81 -40.17 -7.95
CA LYS A 1083 -56.32 -40.63 -6.62
C LYS A 1083 -54.88 -41.17 -6.46
N ALA A 1084 -54.39 -40.94 -5.24
CA ALA A 1084 -53.16 -41.45 -4.60
C ALA A 1084 -53.41 -42.87 -3.99
N PRO A 1085 -52.46 -43.56 -3.30
CA PRO A 1085 -51.17 -43.10 -2.78
C PRO A 1085 -49.98 -44.09 -2.97
N ALA A 1086 -49.00 -44.01 -2.06
CA ALA A 1086 -47.84 -44.90 -1.89
C ALA A 1086 -48.23 -46.40 -1.71
N PRO A 1087 -47.33 -47.40 -1.88
CA PRO A 1087 -46.10 -47.53 -1.06
C PRO A 1087 -44.85 -48.13 -1.76
N GLN A 1088 -43.79 -48.37 -0.97
CA GLN A 1088 -42.73 -49.35 -1.28
C GLN A 1088 -43.29 -50.79 -1.20
N PRO A 1089 -42.64 -51.80 -1.83
CA PRO A 1089 -41.77 -52.68 -1.04
C PRO A 1089 -40.50 -53.19 -1.76
N VAL A 1090 -39.77 -54.07 -1.07
CA VAL A 1090 -38.47 -54.68 -1.43
C VAL A 1090 -38.65 -56.03 -2.13
N ILE A 1091 -37.65 -56.47 -2.92
CA ILE A 1091 -37.13 -57.86 -3.18
C ILE A 1091 -36.50 -57.89 -4.60
N ASN A 1092 -35.27 -58.32 -4.92
CA ASN A 1092 -34.11 -59.01 -4.28
C ASN A 1092 -33.84 -60.47 -4.76
N SER A 1093 -32.95 -60.63 -5.75
CA SER A 1093 -32.19 -61.85 -6.11
C SER A 1093 -30.97 -61.40 -6.95
N GLN A 1094 -29.70 -61.73 -6.65
CA GLN A 1094 -29.00 -63.04 -6.67
C GLN A 1094 -28.88 -63.63 -8.11
N GLN A 1095 -27.75 -64.17 -8.58
CA GLN A 1095 -26.40 -64.40 -7.99
C GLN A 1095 -25.36 -64.78 -9.07
N THR A 1096 -24.06 -64.55 -8.85
CA THR A 1096 -22.97 -65.53 -9.09
C THR A 1096 -21.64 -65.07 -8.47
N SER A 1097 -20.80 -66.01 -8.02
CA SER A 1097 -19.45 -65.86 -7.44
C SER A 1097 -18.38 -66.35 -8.46
N VAL A 1098 -17.05 -66.33 -8.26
CA VAL A 1098 -16.10 -66.35 -7.11
C VAL A 1098 -14.83 -65.52 -7.48
N ASP A 1099 -13.80 -65.21 -6.68
CA ASP A 1099 -13.36 -65.58 -5.30
C ASP A 1099 -12.48 -64.43 -4.71
N GLY A 1100 -11.87 -64.44 -3.50
CA GLY A 1100 -11.83 -65.47 -2.43
C GLY A 1100 -10.82 -65.27 -1.28
N ALA A 1101 -9.87 -64.31 -1.36
CA ALA A 1101 -8.68 -64.27 -0.47
C ALA A 1101 -8.76 -63.31 0.75
N SER A 1102 -8.95 -63.89 1.95
CA SER A 1102 -8.62 -63.41 3.32
C SER A 1102 -9.02 -61.98 3.82
N PRO A 1103 -9.70 -61.86 4.99
CA PRO A 1103 -10.22 -60.57 5.49
C PRO A 1103 -9.30 -59.84 6.51
N PRO A 1104 -9.43 -58.50 6.64
CA PRO A 1104 -8.99 -57.75 7.82
C PRO A 1104 -10.01 -57.82 8.98
N PRO A 1105 -9.59 -57.53 10.24
CA PRO A 1105 -10.43 -57.68 11.44
C PRO A 1105 -11.53 -56.59 11.61
N PRO A 1106 -12.54 -56.82 12.47
CA PRO A 1106 -13.67 -55.91 12.66
C PRO A 1106 -13.29 -54.56 13.28
N MET A 1107 -14.09 -53.53 12.98
CA MET A 1107 -13.88 -52.14 13.42
C MET A 1107 -13.92 -52.00 14.95
N ALA A 1108 -12.93 -51.28 15.50
CA ALA A 1108 -12.89 -50.93 16.91
C ALA A 1108 -13.90 -49.82 17.27
N LYS A 1109 -14.38 -49.84 18.52
CA LYS A 1109 -15.17 -48.72 19.09
C LYS A 1109 -14.28 -47.46 19.22
N PRO A 1110 -14.84 -46.25 19.08
CA PRO A 1110 -14.07 -45.01 19.22
C PRO A 1110 -13.45 -44.90 20.62
N ALA A 1111 -12.16 -44.55 20.67
CA ALA A 1111 -11.44 -44.38 21.93
C ALA A 1111 -11.82 -43.06 22.60
N LEU A 1112 -12.19 -43.11 23.88
CA LEU A 1112 -12.35 -41.91 24.71
C LEU A 1112 -10.99 -41.20 24.89
N PRO A 1113 -10.96 -39.86 24.90
CA PRO A 1113 -9.71 -39.12 25.02
C PRO A 1113 -9.08 -39.30 26.41
N LYS A 1114 -7.77 -39.52 26.43
CA LYS A 1114 -6.97 -39.74 27.65
C LYS A 1114 -6.48 -38.43 28.24
N TYR A 1115 -6.73 -38.26 29.53
CA TYR A 1115 -6.26 -37.14 30.34
C TYR A 1115 -5.37 -37.67 31.47
N LYS A 1116 -4.54 -36.78 32.02
CA LYS A 1116 -3.61 -37.04 33.11
C LYS A 1116 -3.97 -36.15 34.30
N ALA A 1117 -4.02 -36.70 35.50
CA ALA A 1117 -4.18 -35.93 36.72
C ALA A 1117 -2.95 -35.04 36.95
N LEU A 1118 -3.11 -33.72 36.85
CA LEU A 1118 -2.08 -32.72 37.08
C LEU A 1118 -1.81 -32.50 38.58
N TYR A 1119 -2.81 -32.81 39.42
CA TYR A 1119 -2.75 -32.73 40.87
C TYR A 1119 -3.47 -33.96 41.46
N ALA A 1120 -3.09 -34.38 42.67
CA ALA A 1120 -3.82 -35.43 43.38
C ALA A 1120 -5.15 -34.89 43.92
N PHE A 1121 -6.22 -35.69 43.83
CA PHE A 1121 -7.54 -35.37 44.36
C PHE A 1121 -8.00 -36.49 45.29
N ASN A 1122 -8.06 -36.20 46.59
CA ASN A 1122 -8.37 -37.18 47.65
C ASN A 1122 -9.87 -37.22 48.02
N GLY A 1123 -10.72 -36.51 47.28
CA GLY A 1123 -12.17 -36.44 47.53
C GLY A 1123 -12.56 -35.69 48.81
N SER A 1124 -13.87 -35.51 48.98
CA SER A 1124 -14.51 -34.93 50.17
C SER A 1124 -14.76 -35.94 51.31
N GLY A 1125 -14.40 -37.21 51.10
CA GLY A 1125 -14.58 -38.32 52.05
C GLY A 1125 -16.02 -38.85 52.17
N ASN A 1126 -17.03 -37.98 52.06
CA ASN A 1126 -18.44 -38.31 52.33
C ASN A 1126 -19.29 -38.60 51.08
N ASN A 1127 -18.75 -38.48 49.87
CA ASN A 1127 -19.51 -38.58 48.63
C ASN A 1127 -19.06 -39.78 47.76
N PRO A 1128 -19.86 -40.85 47.63
CA PRO A 1128 -19.43 -42.10 46.97
C PRO A 1128 -19.28 -41.98 45.44
N ASN A 1129 -19.76 -40.88 44.85
CA ASN A 1129 -19.69 -40.61 43.41
C ASN A 1129 -18.43 -39.84 42.98
N GLU A 1130 -17.56 -39.45 43.91
CA GLU A 1130 -16.27 -38.83 43.59
C GLU A 1130 -15.20 -39.89 43.24
N LEU A 1131 -14.35 -39.61 42.25
CA LEU A 1131 -13.23 -40.48 41.88
C LEU A 1131 -11.91 -39.90 42.42
N LEU A 1132 -11.29 -40.63 43.34
CA LEU A 1132 -9.94 -40.34 43.82
C LEU A 1132 -8.94 -40.41 42.67
N LEU A 1133 -8.08 -39.40 42.54
CA LEU A 1133 -7.03 -39.33 41.52
C LEU A 1133 -5.66 -39.21 42.17
N ALA A 1134 -4.74 -40.13 41.85
CA ALA A 1134 -3.33 -39.93 42.20
C ALA A 1134 -2.66 -38.93 41.24
N LEU A 1135 -1.65 -38.20 41.73
CA LEU A 1135 -0.83 -37.33 40.88
C LEU A 1135 -0.23 -38.13 39.71
N ASN A 1136 -0.35 -37.62 38.49
CA ASN A 1136 0.03 -38.27 37.23
C ASN A 1136 -0.81 -39.50 36.79
N GLU A 1137 -1.90 -39.85 37.49
CA GLU A 1137 -2.80 -40.95 37.07
C GLU A 1137 -3.48 -40.63 35.72
N VAL A 1138 -3.61 -41.65 34.86
CA VAL A 1138 -4.26 -41.52 33.54
C VAL A 1138 -5.71 -41.96 33.62
N VAL A 1139 -6.62 -41.11 33.13
CA VAL A 1139 -8.07 -41.32 33.13
C VAL A 1139 -8.68 -41.03 31.76
N TYR A 1140 -9.81 -41.65 31.47
CA TYR A 1140 -10.64 -41.36 30.31
C TYR A 1140 -11.69 -40.31 30.69
N LEU A 1141 -11.78 -39.23 29.92
CA LEU A 1141 -12.80 -38.20 30.12
C LEU A 1141 -14.10 -38.64 29.41
N LYS A 1142 -15.18 -38.83 30.18
CA LYS A 1142 -16.50 -39.21 29.64
C LYS A 1142 -17.41 -38.01 29.41
N GLN A 1143 -17.43 -37.06 30.35
CA GLN A 1143 -18.29 -35.87 30.27
C GLN A 1143 -17.69 -34.71 31.07
N THR A 1144 -17.86 -33.49 30.59
CA THR A 1144 -17.52 -32.24 31.29
C THR A 1144 -18.78 -31.47 31.62
N ASP A 1145 -18.93 -31.02 32.86
CA ASP A 1145 -20.05 -30.21 33.31
C ASP A 1145 -19.67 -28.71 33.36
N PRO A 1146 -20.55 -27.77 32.97
CA PRO A 1146 -20.29 -26.33 33.06
C PRO A 1146 -19.95 -25.82 34.47
N SER A 1147 -20.30 -26.55 35.53
CA SER A 1147 -19.94 -26.26 36.94
C SER A 1147 -18.46 -26.48 37.27
N GLY A 1148 -17.64 -26.94 36.33
CA GLY A 1148 -16.20 -27.15 36.53
C GLY A 1148 -15.82 -28.53 37.03
N TRP A 1149 -16.73 -29.50 36.97
CA TRP A 1149 -16.49 -30.92 37.28
C TRP A 1149 -16.50 -31.79 36.02
N SER A 1150 -15.76 -32.90 36.07
CA SER A 1150 -15.62 -33.87 34.99
C SER A 1150 -15.92 -35.28 35.46
N LEU A 1151 -16.76 -35.99 34.71
CA LEU A 1151 -16.99 -37.42 34.89
C LEU A 1151 -15.84 -38.18 34.21
N VAL A 1152 -15.02 -38.83 35.02
CA VAL A 1152 -13.81 -39.54 34.61
C VAL A 1152 -13.89 -41.02 34.94
N GLU A 1153 -13.20 -41.83 34.15
CA GLU A 1153 -13.03 -43.27 34.37
C GLU A 1153 -11.54 -43.60 34.46
N ASN A 1154 -11.12 -44.23 35.56
CA ASN A 1154 -9.72 -44.65 35.69
C ASN A 1154 -9.44 -45.94 34.91
N MET A 1155 -8.14 -46.27 34.76
CA MET A 1155 -7.67 -47.47 34.06
C MET A 1155 -8.14 -48.81 34.70
N LYS A 1156 -8.87 -48.77 35.82
CA LYS A 1156 -9.50 -49.93 36.47
C LYS A 1156 -11.02 -50.02 36.21
N GLY A 1157 -11.57 -49.14 35.37
CA GLY A 1157 -12.99 -49.12 35.01
C GLY A 1157 -13.91 -48.53 36.10
N LYS A 1158 -13.36 -47.86 37.12
CA LYS A 1158 -14.20 -47.14 38.10
C LYS A 1158 -14.46 -45.73 37.59
N VAL A 1159 -15.75 -45.38 37.52
CA VAL A 1159 -16.24 -44.07 37.08
C VAL A 1159 -16.58 -43.20 38.31
N GLY A 1160 -16.32 -41.90 38.23
CA GLY A 1160 -16.78 -40.92 39.21
C GLY A 1160 -16.37 -39.49 38.82
N TRP A 1161 -16.79 -38.52 39.62
CA TRP A 1161 -16.52 -37.10 39.38
C TRP A 1161 -15.20 -36.64 40.00
N ALA A 1162 -14.47 -35.80 39.26
CA ALA A 1162 -13.30 -35.08 39.74
C ALA A 1162 -13.29 -33.64 39.18
N PRO A 1163 -12.64 -32.65 39.83
CA PRO A 1163 -12.61 -31.27 39.32
C PRO A 1163 -11.89 -31.17 37.97
N THR A 1164 -12.48 -30.49 36.99
CA THR A 1164 -11.92 -30.38 35.62
C THR A 1164 -10.53 -29.73 35.61
N ALA A 1165 -10.26 -28.80 36.53
CA ALA A 1165 -8.95 -28.16 36.67
C ALA A 1165 -7.81 -29.10 37.16
N TYR A 1166 -8.15 -30.30 37.66
CA TYR A 1166 -7.18 -31.28 38.16
C TYR A 1166 -6.70 -32.25 37.06
N ILE A 1167 -7.27 -32.19 35.86
CA ILE A 1167 -6.93 -33.08 34.73
C ILE A 1167 -6.50 -32.29 33.48
N GLY A 1168 -5.42 -32.72 32.83
CA GLY A 1168 -4.89 -32.12 31.60
C GLY A 1168 -4.78 -33.14 30.46
N PRO A 1169 -4.85 -32.72 29.19
CA PRO A 1169 -4.73 -33.64 28.06
C PRO A 1169 -3.35 -34.30 28.01
N LEU A 1170 -3.30 -35.61 27.73
CA LEU A 1170 -2.04 -36.36 27.64
C LEU A 1170 -1.39 -36.12 26.26
N SER A 1171 -0.35 -35.30 26.20
CA SER A 1171 0.40 -35.03 24.96
C SER A 1171 1.39 -36.15 24.63
N GLU A 1172 1.25 -36.77 23.47
CA GLU A 1172 2.16 -37.80 22.95
C GLU A 1172 3.43 -37.17 22.35
N ASP A 1173 4.40 -36.74 23.17
CA ASP A 1173 5.81 -36.55 22.72
C ASP A 1173 6.83 -36.36 23.88
N GLU A 1174 7.01 -37.37 24.76
CA GLU A 1174 8.20 -37.44 25.64
C GLU A 1174 8.76 -38.88 25.75
N SER A 1175 9.88 -39.16 25.08
CA SER A 1175 10.69 -40.35 25.36
C SER A 1175 12.16 -40.23 24.91
N SER A 1176 13.06 -39.69 25.76
CA SER A 1176 14.52 -40.01 25.78
C SER A 1176 15.38 -39.20 26.77
N PHE A 1177 15.12 -39.34 28.08
CA PHE A 1177 16.04 -39.02 29.19
C PHE A 1177 15.72 -40.00 30.34
N THR A 1178 16.62 -40.50 31.20
CA THR A 1178 17.99 -40.11 31.64
C THR A 1178 18.94 -41.35 31.67
N PRO A 1179 20.11 -41.39 32.37
CA PRO A 1179 20.24 -41.35 33.84
C PRO A 1179 21.12 -40.21 34.38
N ALA A 1180 20.98 -39.89 35.67
CA ALA A 1180 21.69 -38.80 36.36
C ALA A 1180 22.51 -39.27 37.59
N LYS A 1181 23.38 -38.38 38.10
CA LYS A 1181 24.06 -38.36 39.43
C LYS A 1181 24.95 -37.09 39.48
N THR A 1182 25.11 -36.26 40.53
CA THR A 1182 24.46 -36.00 41.84
C THR A 1182 24.86 -34.53 42.24
N ILE A 1183 24.66 -33.87 43.39
CA ILE A 1183 24.44 -34.18 44.84
C ILE A 1183 23.43 -33.14 45.44
N SER A 1184 22.94 -33.38 46.66
CA SER A 1184 22.19 -32.56 47.63
C SER A 1184 22.94 -31.29 48.17
N VAL A 1185 22.44 -30.46 49.12
CA VAL A 1185 21.14 -29.80 49.49
C VAL A 1185 21.32 -29.06 50.85
N SER A 1186 20.66 -27.92 51.08
CA SER A 1186 20.54 -27.15 52.37
C SER A 1186 21.86 -26.56 52.95
N THR A 1187 21.93 -25.60 53.90
CA THR A 1187 21.01 -24.94 54.90
C THR A 1187 21.29 -23.40 54.94
N GLU A 1188 20.70 -22.45 55.71
CA GLU A 1188 19.49 -22.37 56.59
C GLU A 1188 18.98 -20.91 56.89
N ASN A 1189 17.79 -20.85 57.51
CA ASN A 1189 17.12 -19.92 58.46
C ASN A 1189 17.61 -18.49 58.86
N VAL A 1190 16.62 -17.55 58.80
CA VAL A 1190 16.07 -16.64 59.86
C VAL A 1190 16.91 -15.52 60.55
N GLN A 1191 16.47 -14.25 60.32
CA GLN A 1191 16.18 -13.08 61.20
C GLN A 1191 16.73 -12.98 62.67
N PRO A 1192 16.86 -11.77 63.32
CA PRO A 1192 15.93 -10.62 63.23
C PRO A 1192 16.50 -9.17 63.41
N GLN A 1193 15.58 -8.19 63.55
CA GLN A 1193 15.72 -6.83 64.17
C GLN A 1193 16.60 -5.75 63.47
N SER A 1194 16.51 -4.44 63.78
CA SER A 1194 15.36 -3.49 63.89
C SER A 1194 15.87 -2.05 64.16
N GLN A 1195 15.05 -1.00 63.91
CA GLN A 1195 15.28 0.44 64.29
C GLN A 1195 16.44 1.17 63.55
N GLN A 1196 16.54 2.51 63.44
CA GLN A 1196 15.58 3.65 63.45
C GLN A 1196 16.28 4.90 62.83
N GLN A 1197 15.51 5.83 62.24
CA GLN A 1197 15.89 7.23 61.92
C GLN A 1197 17.09 7.42 60.93
N GLU A 1198 17.41 8.59 60.35
CA GLU A 1198 16.78 9.92 60.42
C GLU A 1198 16.67 10.60 59.02
N SER A 1199 16.77 11.94 58.90
CA SER A 1199 16.19 12.73 57.81
C SER A 1199 17.16 13.62 56.99
N ASN A 1200 16.62 14.21 55.91
CA ASN A 1200 17.11 15.38 55.14
C ASN A 1200 18.29 15.23 54.17
N GLY A 1201 18.30 16.11 53.15
CA GLY A 1201 19.42 16.37 52.24
C GLY A 1201 19.13 16.06 50.76
N GLY A 1202 18.56 17.02 50.03
CA GLY A 1202 18.42 16.94 48.56
C GLY A 1202 19.42 17.85 47.84
N ASP A 1203 19.86 17.45 46.65
CA ASP A 1203 20.59 18.32 45.72
C ASP A 1203 20.02 18.15 44.29
N PHE A 1204 19.56 19.25 43.71
CA PHE A 1204 18.82 19.28 42.43
C PHE A 1204 19.71 19.60 41.22
N THR A 1205 21.02 19.76 41.42
CA THR A 1205 21.92 20.38 40.42
C THR A 1205 22.46 19.41 39.35
N THR A 1206 22.56 18.11 39.64
CA THR A 1206 23.23 17.12 38.77
C THR A 1206 22.40 16.64 37.57
N GLY A 1207 21.08 16.81 37.60
CA GLY A 1207 20.21 16.44 36.47
C GLY A 1207 20.36 17.36 35.25
N LEU A 1208 20.45 18.68 35.48
CA LEU A 1208 20.45 19.68 34.40
C LEU A 1208 21.73 19.64 33.55
N ALA A 1209 22.88 19.39 34.18
CA ALA A 1209 24.17 19.28 33.49
C ALA A 1209 24.19 18.12 32.48
N ASN A 1210 23.64 16.96 32.86
CA ASN A 1210 23.55 15.79 31.98
C ASN A 1210 22.57 16.02 30.81
N ALA A 1211 21.45 16.71 31.06
CA ALA A 1211 20.50 17.09 30.01
C ALA A 1211 21.11 18.06 28.98
N LEU A 1212 21.88 19.06 29.44
CA LEU A 1212 22.58 20.00 28.57
C LEU A 1212 23.69 19.32 27.75
N ALA A 1213 24.47 18.41 28.36
CA ALA A 1213 25.49 17.63 27.64
C ALA A 1213 24.89 16.74 26.55
N ALA A 1214 23.73 16.13 26.80
CA ALA A 1214 22.99 15.36 25.79
C ALA A 1214 22.48 16.25 24.64
N ARG A 1215 21.98 17.45 24.94
CA ARG A 1215 21.48 18.39 23.92
C ARG A 1215 22.59 18.96 23.04
N ALA A 1216 23.75 19.29 23.62
CA ALA A 1216 24.92 19.78 22.89
C ALA A 1216 25.49 18.75 21.90
N ASN A 1217 25.50 17.47 22.27
CA ASN A 1217 25.92 16.39 21.37
C ASN A 1217 24.92 16.08 20.24
N LYS A 1218 23.65 16.47 20.37
CA LYS A 1218 22.65 16.30 19.31
C LYS A 1218 22.72 17.41 18.26
N LEU A 1219 22.81 18.67 18.69
CA LEU A 1219 22.99 19.82 17.77
C LEU A 1219 24.23 19.65 16.87
N ARG A 1220 25.34 19.16 17.44
CA ARG A 1220 26.57 18.82 16.69
C ARG A 1220 26.48 17.62 15.73
N GLN A 1221 25.30 17.05 15.52
CA GLN A 1221 25.03 16.05 14.48
C GLN A 1221 23.96 16.51 13.48
N GLU A 1222 23.42 17.73 13.66
CA GLU A 1222 22.34 18.31 12.85
C GLU A 1222 22.81 19.58 12.09
N GLU A 1223 24.11 19.93 12.16
CA GLU A 1223 24.75 21.10 11.51
C GLU A 1223 25.79 20.73 10.42
N ASP A 1224 26.02 19.44 10.14
CA ASP A 1224 27.12 18.92 9.28
C ASP A 1224 26.59 18.27 7.97
N VAL A 1225 25.37 18.64 7.52
CA VAL A 1225 24.67 18.04 6.35
C VAL A 1225 23.91 19.09 5.52
N ASP A 1226 24.57 20.19 5.13
CA ASP A 1226 24.08 21.17 4.15
C ASP A 1226 25.28 21.88 3.45
N GLU A 1227 25.97 21.17 2.54
CA GLU A 1227 26.80 21.70 1.42
C GLU A 1227 27.38 20.51 0.60
N ASP A 1228 27.77 20.73 -0.66
CA ASP A 1228 28.27 19.75 -1.65
C ASP A 1228 27.26 18.70 -2.22
N ASP A 1229 26.26 19.13 -3.02
CA ASP A 1229 25.58 18.26 -4.00
C ASP A 1229 25.31 19.01 -5.35
N ASP A 1230 26.41 19.33 -6.03
CA ASP A 1230 26.45 19.89 -7.40
C ASP A 1230 27.52 19.13 -8.24
N ASP A 1231 27.39 19.10 -9.58
CA ASP A 1231 28.25 18.38 -10.55
C ASP A 1231 28.32 16.82 -10.46
N ASP A 1232 27.41 16.08 -11.15
CA ASP A 1232 27.59 14.64 -11.49
C ASP A 1232 27.47 14.38 -13.02
N TRP A 1233 28.49 13.73 -13.62
CA TRP A 1233 28.65 13.47 -15.08
C TRP A 1233 29.59 12.26 -15.41
#